data_AF-A0A1Y2CIE5-F1
#
_entry.id   AF-A0A1Y2CIE5-F1
#
_cell.length_a   1.000
_cell.length_b   1.000
_cell.length_c   1.000
_cell.angle_alpha   90.00
_cell.angle_beta   90.00
_cell.angle_gamma   90.00
#
_symmetry.space_group_name_H-M   'P 1'
#
loop_
_entity.id
_entity.type
_entity.pdbx_description
1 polymer ?
#
loop_
_entity_poly.entity_id
_entity_poly.type
_entity_poly.pdbx_seq_one_letter_code
_entity_poly.pdbx_strand_id
1 'polypeptide(L)'
;MYENITDYFNEYSKENNLNIKLESSIFSDKIITQEKVSYDNALEYLLYRKSQKYDIYAFDPVYMKQYSKHLEDLKYYIPQEHLDMYSEPTMKEISVFQDKWLGLPFFIKYMVLYANNIFLNKYNKPIPKTWDELHETAKYILEQERLLNNTELIGYNGFFSSTIDTVCGVTDLIYSFRDSKNSPFPGFNSENAINSLNKIMELKNDISPDGMFTTYEDYSYDMLFESKLLFSKMWDCGQNDDYTMTLMPGNNEGVSGSCIEAFSLGINKYISEEHKKAAAEVIKYFTSMEAQKKLIIKDYKLFTPLMSLYDDEESCTFINCELGKQLQGINRDNSLADDYDNYATKIEKLIYQFLSNEKTAQEVLIEIENITKIHFISIKSMKEALIIFILLLITLLVVLLSIILIFIPKLKPYFNFLSNTMWLIYIIGNSLIIFSEIFYYGILSVFKCHMINSLRTVGYIGNFTPILCQLLIKFPIINKYSKWIEKHKLLFNLFVISIEILFNILSIISPYKLEDIYVEDGQNYNKCHINNFIGNLFYRIQNIYILIIYIGIIFLIFLEWNIQETFYYIRIFFVVMIMDGLSLILIEIIKTLNFNFKILYTIRSVIIILFLLTNQIYLFGIQIIFNIINEKKEEDLLFIKVPLSTINQCATSTTNESSISHQSNISSDKNDKSKTSQTTNKRTSIVLSLHNSVNIETYDKIINNNSNNNSINNNFYYII
;
A
#
# COMPACT_ATOMS: atom_id res chain seq x y z
N MET A 1 8.89 36.74 -26.38
CA MET A 1 8.65 36.57 -24.93
C MET A 1 9.98 36.40 -24.20
N TYR A 2 10.51 35.18 -24.08
CA TYR A 2 11.62 34.87 -23.15
C TYR A 2 12.93 35.66 -23.35
N GLU A 3 13.34 35.95 -24.59
CA GLU A 3 14.56 36.76 -24.83
C GLU A 3 14.41 38.18 -24.28
N ASN A 4 13.32 38.88 -24.60
CA ASN A 4 13.01 40.22 -24.06
C ASN A 4 12.97 40.25 -22.52
N ILE A 5 12.44 39.21 -21.88
CA ILE A 5 12.35 39.12 -20.41
C ILE A 5 13.75 39.12 -19.76
N THR A 6 14.70 38.41 -20.37
CA THR A 6 16.10 38.38 -19.93
C THR A 6 16.80 39.72 -20.12
N ASP A 7 16.57 40.38 -21.25
CA ASP A 7 17.15 41.70 -21.52
C ASP A 7 16.63 42.77 -20.55
N TYR A 8 15.34 42.78 -20.21
CA TYR A 8 14.79 43.72 -19.23
C TYR A 8 15.43 43.62 -17.84
N PHE A 9 15.68 42.41 -17.31
CA PHE A 9 16.44 42.29 -16.06
C PHE A 9 17.90 42.74 -16.26
N ASN A 10 18.51 42.42 -17.39
CA ASN A 10 19.88 42.85 -17.70
C ASN A 10 20.03 44.36 -17.92
N GLU A 11 18.96 45.10 -18.21
CA GLU A 11 18.91 46.57 -18.17
C GLU A 11 18.77 47.06 -16.72
N TYR A 12 17.75 46.59 -16.00
CA TYR A 12 17.51 46.91 -14.59
C TYR A 12 18.76 46.70 -13.71
N SER A 13 19.50 45.62 -13.93
CA SER A 13 20.74 45.29 -13.23
C SER A 13 21.89 46.29 -13.49
N LYS A 14 21.97 46.85 -14.70
CA LYS A 14 22.95 47.91 -15.03
C LYS A 14 22.56 49.22 -14.36
N GLU A 15 21.29 49.61 -14.46
CA GLU A 15 20.77 50.86 -13.88
C GLU A 15 20.92 50.89 -12.35
N ASN A 16 20.62 49.76 -11.70
CA ASN A 16 20.73 49.60 -10.24
C ASN A 16 22.12 49.13 -9.78
N ASN A 17 23.10 49.03 -10.69
CA ASN A 17 24.49 48.63 -10.41
C ASN A 17 24.63 47.29 -9.66
N LEU A 18 23.74 46.34 -9.91
CA LEU A 18 23.64 45.07 -9.17
C LEU A 18 24.79 44.09 -9.51
N ASN A 19 25.46 44.29 -10.65
CA ASN A 19 26.53 43.42 -11.17
C ASN A 19 26.07 41.95 -11.41
N ILE A 20 24.77 41.74 -11.64
CA ILE A 20 24.19 40.44 -12.01
C ILE A 20 23.96 40.42 -13.52
N LYS A 21 24.29 39.31 -14.19
CA LYS A 21 23.84 39.03 -15.56
C LYS A 21 22.96 37.79 -15.57
N LEU A 22 21.74 37.92 -16.07
CA LEU A 22 20.83 36.80 -16.31
C LEU A 22 21.06 36.23 -17.72
N GLU A 23 21.01 34.91 -17.84
CA GLU A 23 21.01 34.19 -19.12
C GLU A 23 19.91 33.11 -19.07
N SER A 24 18.95 33.16 -20.00
CA SER A 24 17.85 32.20 -20.09
C SER A 24 18.13 31.09 -21.10
N SER A 25 17.89 29.83 -20.73
CA SER A 25 17.80 28.73 -21.71
C SER A 25 16.34 28.30 -21.90
N ILE A 26 15.82 28.50 -23.11
CA ILE A 26 14.47 28.03 -23.49
C ILE A 26 14.56 26.54 -23.81
N PHE A 27 13.84 25.71 -23.08
CA PHE A 27 13.52 24.35 -23.52
C PHE A 27 12.28 24.46 -24.43
N SER A 28 12.33 23.82 -25.59
CA SER A 28 11.15 23.69 -26.47
C SER A 28 11.13 22.30 -27.09
N ASP A 29 9.94 21.74 -27.26
CA ASP A 29 9.75 20.34 -27.69
C ASP A 29 10.33 20.05 -29.09
N LYS A 30 10.51 21.10 -29.90
CA LYS A 30 11.15 21.04 -31.22
C LYS A 30 12.67 20.78 -31.17
N ILE A 31 13.31 20.92 -30.00
CA ILE A 31 14.75 20.71 -29.79
C ILE A 31 15.04 19.32 -29.19
N ILE A 32 14.03 18.64 -28.64
CA ILE A 32 14.22 17.41 -27.86
C ILE A 32 14.23 16.18 -28.80
N THR A 33 15.41 15.58 -28.95
CA THR A 33 15.66 14.55 -29.98
C THR A 33 15.25 13.14 -29.54
N GLN A 34 14.44 12.48 -30.38
CA GLN A 34 14.17 11.03 -30.44
C GLN A 34 13.49 10.35 -29.24
N GLU A 35 13.48 10.94 -28.05
CA GLU A 35 12.55 10.57 -26.96
C GLU A 35 11.79 11.83 -26.51
N LYS A 36 10.46 11.75 -26.35
CA LYS A 36 9.63 12.86 -25.84
C LYS A 36 9.85 13.04 -24.33
N VAL A 37 10.95 13.68 -23.96
CA VAL A 37 11.19 14.17 -22.60
C VAL A 37 10.48 15.52 -22.47
N SER A 38 9.45 15.63 -21.62
CA SER A 38 8.80 16.91 -21.30
C SER A 38 9.75 17.87 -20.57
N TYR A 39 9.38 19.15 -20.51
CA TYR A 39 10.10 20.13 -19.69
C TYR A 39 10.28 19.66 -18.24
N ASP A 40 9.20 19.17 -17.63
CA ASP A 40 9.14 18.76 -16.23
C ASP A 40 9.96 17.50 -15.96
N ASN A 41 10.03 16.56 -16.92
CA ASN A 41 10.94 15.41 -16.86
C ASN A 41 12.41 15.83 -16.92
N ALA A 42 12.75 16.82 -17.76
CA ALA A 42 14.10 17.38 -17.81
C ALA A 42 14.45 18.15 -16.52
N LEU A 43 13.48 18.86 -15.95
CA LEU A 43 13.61 19.57 -14.68
C LEU A 43 13.79 18.61 -13.50
N GLU A 44 12.94 17.58 -13.34
CA GLU A 44 13.13 16.58 -12.29
C GLU A 44 14.49 15.91 -12.42
N TYR A 45 14.91 15.51 -13.63
CA TYR A 45 16.23 14.90 -13.82
C TYR A 45 17.35 15.82 -13.31
N LEU A 46 17.31 17.12 -13.65
CA LEU A 46 18.29 18.10 -13.18
C LEU A 46 18.27 18.27 -11.65
N LEU A 47 17.09 18.37 -11.04
CA LEU A 47 16.90 18.52 -9.59
C LEU A 47 17.36 17.26 -8.83
N TYR A 48 16.95 16.07 -9.27
CA TYR A 48 17.34 14.78 -8.70
C TYR A 48 18.85 14.54 -8.76
N ARG A 49 19.47 14.90 -9.89
CA ARG A 49 20.94 14.87 -10.07
C ARG A 49 21.67 15.96 -9.29
N LYS A 50 20.96 16.87 -8.62
CA LYS A 50 21.49 18.04 -7.89
C LYS A 50 22.35 18.94 -8.78
N SER A 51 21.91 19.13 -10.01
CA SER A 51 22.61 19.92 -11.01
C SER A 51 22.77 21.37 -10.56
N GLN A 52 23.97 21.92 -10.68
CA GLN A 52 24.26 23.35 -10.49
C GLN A 52 24.23 24.13 -11.82
N LYS A 53 23.67 23.54 -12.91
CA LYS A 53 23.66 24.16 -14.25
C LYS A 53 22.79 25.43 -14.31
N TYR A 54 21.81 25.57 -13.43
CA TYR A 54 20.83 26.65 -13.44
C TYR A 54 20.59 27.16 -12.02
N ASP A 55 20.59 28.47 -11.83
CA ASP A 55 20.39 29.11 -10.52
C ASP A 55 18.91 29.26 -10.14
N ILE A 56 18.05 29.45 -11.15
CA ILE A 56 16.60 29.62 -11.03
C ILE A 56 15.93 28.56 -11.89
N TYR A 57 14.82 28.02 -11.39
CA TYR A 57 13.90 27.18 -12.15
C TYR A 57 12.53 27.84 -12.22
N ALA A 58 11.93 27.90 -13.42
CA ALA A 58 10.50 28.09 -13.58
C ALA A 58 9.83 26.71 -13.48
N PHE A 59 8.69 26.60 -12.82
CA PHE A 59 7.99 25.32 -12.66
C PHE A 59 6.50 25.53 -12.39
N ASP A 60 5.68 24.53 -12.76
CA ASP A 60 4.29 24.46 -12.32
C ASP A 60 4.24 24.14 -10.80
N PRO A 61 3.61 24.97 -9.96
CA PRO A 61 3.40 24.73 -8.53
C PRO A 61 2.80 23.36 -8.18
N VAL A 62 2.14 22.67 -9.12
CA VAL A 62 1.67 21.29 -8.92
C VAL A 62 2.82 20.35 -8.52
N TYR A 63 4.05 20.57 -9.00
CA TYR A 63 5.23 19.77 -8.63
C TYR A 63 5.94 20.27 -7.35
N MET A 64 5.45 21.33 -6.68
CA MET A 64 6.14 21.94 -5.52
C MET A 64 6.43 20.91 -4.39
N LYS A 65 5.50 20.00 -4.14
CA LYS A 65 5.66 18.87 -3.20
C LYS A 65 6.92 18.06 -3.51
N GLN A 66 7.09 17.66 -4.78
CA GLN A 66 8.22 16.87 -5.30
C GLN A 66 9.52 17.68 -5.30
N TYR A 67 9.48 18.96 -5.68
CA TYR A 67 10.68 19.81 -5.81
C TYR A 67 11.15 20.44 -4.48
N SER A 68 10.33 20.41 -3.42
CA SER A 68 10.61 21.01 -2.09
C SER A 68 11.92 20.61 -1.39
N LYS A 69 12.48 19.45 -1.75
CA LYS A 69 13.79 18.93 -1.28
C LYS A 69 14.99 19.51 -2.07
N HIS A 70 14.73 20.15 -3.21
CA HIS A 70 15.71 20.66 -4.18
C HIS A 70 15.67 22.19 -4.34
N LEU A 71 14.58 22.83 -3.93
CA LEU A 71 14.43 24.30 -3.90
C LEU A 71 14.88 24.89 -2.55
N GLU A 72 15.28 26.16 -2.56
CA GLU A 72 15.61 26.94 -1.36
C GLU A 72 14.42 27.77 -0.88
N ASP A 73 14.33 28.03 0.44
CA ASP A 73 13.28 28.88 1.01
C ASP A 73 13.60 30.36 0.77
N LEU A 74 12.74 31.04 0.01
CA LEU A 74 12.91 32.44 -0.42
C LEU A 74 12.93 33.41 0.78
N LYS A 75 12.37 33.04 1.93
CA LYS A 75 12.40 33.83 3.19
C LYS A 75 13.79 34.27 3.63
N TYR A 76 14.85 33.57 3.23
CA TYR A 76 16.23 33.91 3.61
C TYR A 76 16.86 35.02 2.75
N TYR A 77 16.25 35.38 1.61
CA TYR A 77 16.83 36.28 0.62
C TYR A 77 15.87 37.37 0.12
N ILE A 78 14.56 37.11 0.07
CA ILE A 78 13.53 38.06 -0.35
C ILE A 78 12.87 38.67 0.90
N PRO A 79 12.71 40.01 1.00
CA PRO A 79 12.06 40.66 2.14
C PRO A 79 10.62 40.18 2.36
N GLN A 80 10.19 40.05 3.62
CA GLN A 80 8.85 39.58 3.97
C GLN A 80 7.73 40.46 3.37
N GLU A 81 7.94 41.79 3.30
CA GLU A 81 7.04 42.75 2.64
C GLU A 81 6.77 42.39 1.16
N HIS A 82 7.78 41.88 0.45
CA HIS A 82 7.65 41.45 -0.95
C HIS A 82 6.91 40.11 -1.06
N LEU A 83 7.18 39.17 -0.13
CA LEU A 83 6.45 37.90 -0.03
C LEU A 83 4.97 38.11 0.32
N ASP A 84 4.67 39.11 1.17
CA ASP A 84 3.31 39.40 1.60
C ASP A 84 2.42 39.98 0.48
N MET A 85 3.00 40.52 -0.60
CA MET A 85 2.25 40.83 -1.83
C MET A 85 1.59 39.59 -2.46
N TYR A 86 2.13 38.40 -2.19
CA TYR A 86 1.66 37.10 -2.68
C TYR A 86 0.92 36.29 -1.58
N SER A 87 0.59 36.90 -0.43
CA SER A 87 -0.08 36.21 0.70
C SER A 87 -1.61 36.07 0.57
N GLU A 88 -2.20 36.45 -0.58
CA GLU A 88 -3.60 36.11 -0.92
C GLU A 88 -3.76 34.57 -0.92
N PRO A 89 -4.86 33.99 -0.36
CA PRO A 89 -4.98 32.54 -0.16
C PRO A 89 -4.62 31.68 -1.37
N THR A 90 -5.17 32.00 -2.54
CA THR A 90 -5.00 31.24 -3.79
C THR A 90 -3.55 31.29 -4.28
N MET A 91 -2.93 32.48 -4.29
CA MET A 91 -1.52 32.68 -4.67
C MET A 91 -0.55 32.08 -3.65
N LYS A 92 -0.93 32.05 -2.37
CA LYS A 92 -0.13 31.51 -1.27
C LYS A 92 -0.05 29.98 -1.32
N GLU A 93 -1.14 29.30 -1.66
CA GLU A 93 -1.17 27.86 -1.91
C GLU A 93 -0.16 27.43 -3.00
N ILE A 94 -0.01 28.23 -4.06
CA ILE A 94 0.93 27.97 -5.17
C ILE A 94 2.33 28.56 -4.97
N SER A 95 2.61 29.12 -3.78
CA SER A 95 3.90 29.71 -3.41
C SER A 95 4.56 29.03 -2.19
N VAL A 96 3.75 28.48 -1.27
CA VAL A 96 4.18 28.03 0.06
C VAL A 96 3.88 26.55 0.31
N PHE A 97 4.90 25.78 0.70
CA PHE A 97 4.75 24.38 1.13
C PHE A 97 5.59 24.10 2.37
N GLN A 98 4.98 23.48 3.39
CA GLN A 98 5.60 23.21 4.70
C GLN A 98 6.28 24.45 5.31
N ASP A 99 5.53 25.56 5.37
CA ASP A 99 5.95 26.87 5.89
C ASP A 99 7.15 27.54 5.18
N LYS A 100 7.56 27.07 4.01
CA LYS A 100 8.63 27.66 3.18
C LYS A 100 8.05 28.28 1.92
N TRP A 101 8.56 29.44 1.49
CA TRP A 101 8.27 29.97 0.16
C TRP A 101 9.25 29.31 -0.81
N LEU A 102 8.76 28.46 -1.71
CA LEU A 102 9.63 27.67 -2.61
C LEU A 102 9.63 28.20 -4.04
N GLY A 103 8.62 28.99 -4.38
CA GLY A 103 8.60 29.80 -5.59
C GLY A 103 7.67 31.00 -5.41
N LEU A 104 7.75 31.95 -6.33
CA LEU A 104 6.76 33.02 -6.50
C LEU A 104 6.23 32.98 -7.95
N PRO A 105 4.91 33.00 -8.17
CA PRO A 105 4.33 33.08 -9.52
C PRO A 105 4.85 34.29 -10.30
N PHE A 106 5.42 34.05 -11.48
CA PHE A 106 5.81 35.10 -12.42
C PHE A 106 4.64 35.51 -13.32
N PHE A 107 3.80 34.57 -13.73
CA PHE A 107 2.47 34.84 -14.25
C PHE A 107 1.54 33.69 -13.88
N ILE A 108 0.24 33.94 -14.04
CA ILE A 108 -0.83 32.96 -13.86
C ILE A 108 -1.69 32.94 -15.11
N LYS A 109 -2.35 31.80 -15.34
CA LYS A 109 -3.40 31.62 -16.32
C LYS A 109 -4.68 31.15 -15.63
N TYR A 110 -5.81 31.41 -16.27
CA TYR A 110 -7.14 31.03 -15.84
C TYR A 110 -7.88 30.36 -17.00
N MET A 111 -8.58 29.25 -16.73
CA MET A 111 -9.57 28.76 -17.67
C MET A 111 -10.82 29.66 -17.62
N VAL A 112 -11.16 30.29 -18.74
CA VAL A 112 -12.23 31.29 -18.89
C VAL A 112 -13.22 30.90 -19.99
N LEU A 113 -14.40 31.52 -19.96
CA LEU A 113 -15.38 31.37 -21.03
C LEU A 113 -15.15 32.47 -22.07
N TYR A 114 -14.93 32.08 -23.33
CA TYR A 114 -15.00 32.95 -24.49
C TYR A 114 -16.44 32.91 -25.03
N ALA A 115 -17.11 34.06 -25.04
CA ALA A 115 -18.48 34.21 -25.52
C ALA A 115 -18.52 35.04 -26.81
N ASN A 116 -19.10 34.49 -27.88
CA ASN A 116 -19.07 35.11 -29.22
C ASN A 116 -20.03 36.32 -29.31
N ASN A 117 -19.44 37.50 -29.46
CA ASN A 117 -20.13 38.78 -29.52
C ASN A 117 -21.02 38.92 -30.76
N ILE A 118 -20.63 38.34 -31.91
CA ILE A 118 -21.40 38.46 -33.16
C ILE A 118 -22.77 37.81 -32.99
N PHE A 119 -22.82 36.55 -32.58
CA PHE A 119 -24.07 35.80 -32.46
C PHE A 119 -24.92 36.25 -31.26
N LEU A 120 -24.30 36.57 -30.12
CA LEU A 120 -25.04 37.09 -28.96
C LEU A 120 -25.74 38.43 -29.27
N ASN A 121 -25.05 39.37 -29.93
CA ASN A 121 -25.67 40.62 -30.35
C ASN A 121 -26.73 40.41 -31.45
N LYS A 122 -26.46 39.54 -32.45
CA LYS A 122 -27.42 39.21 -33.54
C LYS A 122 -28.76 38.70 -33.00
N TYR A 123 -28.76 37.92 -31.93
CA TYR A 123 -29.96 37.36 -31.31
C TYR A 123 -30.43 38.08 -30.04
N ASN A 124 -29.81 39.21 -29.68
CA ASN A 124 -30.09 39.97 -28.46
C ASN A 124 -30.11 39.09 -27.20
N LYS A 125 -29.07 38.27 -27.04
CA LYS A 125 -28.85 37.35 -25.92
C LYS A 125 -27.75 37.88 -25.00
N PRO A 126 -27.92 37.84 -23.66
CA PRO A 126 -26.84 38.14 -22.73
C PRO A 126 -25.77 37.05 -22.76
N ILE A 127 -24.58 37.36 -22.24
CA ILE A 127 -23.60 36.35 -21.84
C ILE A 127 -24.22 35.49 -20.71
N PRO A 128 -24.20 34.15 -20.81
CA PRO A 128 -24.79 33.27 -19.80
C PRO A 128 -23.96 33.27 -18.50
N LYS A 129 -24.66 33.19 -17.37
CA LYS A 129 -24.10 33.09 -16.02
C LYS A 129 -24.28 31.71 -15.41
N THR A 130 -25.26 30.94 -15.88
CA THR A 130 -25.49 29.55 -15.48
C THR A 130 -25.29 28.58 -16.64
N TRP A 131 -24.99 27.31 -16.32
CA TRP A 131 -24.86 26.26 -17.33
C TRP A 131 -26.15 26.01 -18.12
N ASP A 132 -27.32 26.22 -17.49
CA ASP A 132 -28.61 26.12 -18.16
C ASP A 132 -28.86 27.30 -19.11
N GLU A 133 -28.53 28.54 -18.71
CA GLU A 133 -28.57 29.70 -19.61
C GLU A 133 -27.65 29.53 -20.83
N LEU A 134 -26.47 28.92 -20.63
CA LEU A 134 -25.56 28.58 -21.73
C LEU A 134 -26.20 27.55 -22.66
N HIS A 135 -26.77 26.47 -22.11
CA HIS A 135 -27.43 25.44 -22.91
C HIS A 135 -28.60 26.03 -23.72
N GLU A 136 -29.55 26.70 -23.08
CA GLU A 136 -30.72 27.28 -23.75
C GLU A 136 -30.33 28.32 -24.82
N THR A 137 -29.35 29.17 -24.53
CA THR A 137 -28.87 30.19 -25.46
C THR A 137 -28.18 29.56 -26.66
N ALA A 138 -27.30 28.57 -26.43
CA ALA A 138 -26.61 27.88 -27.52
C ALA A 138 -27.57 27.10 -28.41
N LYS A 139 -28.49 26.33 -27.81
CA LYS A 139 -29.47 25.52 -28.52
C LYS A 139 -30.39 26.38 -29.39
N TYR A 140 -30.86 27.50 -28.87
CA TYR A 140 -31.66 28.49 -29.62
C TYR A 140 -30.87 29.09 -30.80
N ILE A 141 -29.64 29.59 -30.56
CA ILE A 141 -28.84 30.22 -31.62
C ILE A 141 -28.49 29.21 -32.72
N LEU A 142 -28.09 27.99 -32.35
CA LEU A 142 -27.82 26.92 -33.32
C LEU A 142 -29.03 26.56 -34.18
N GLU A 143 -30.23 26.51 -33.60
CA GLU A 143 -31.47 26.28 -34.36
C GLU A 143 -31.74 27.43 -35.35
N GLN A 144 -31.62 28.68 -34.91
CA GLN A 144 -31.85 29.85 -35.78
C GLN A 144 -30.80 29.99 -36.88
N GLU A 145 -29.54 29.66 -36.63
CA GLU A 145 -28.46 29.67 -37.63
C GLU A 145 -28.64 28.54 -38.66
N ARG A 146 -29.06 27.35 -38.23
CA ARG A 146 -29.39 26.24 -39.13
C ARG A 146 -30.55 26.59 -40.08
N LEU A 147 -31.55 27.34 -39.62
CA LEU A 147 -32.62 27.88 -40.48
C LEU A 147 -32.12 28.89 -41.53
N LEU A 148 -30.94 29.48 -41.34
CA LEU A 148 -30.24 30.35 -42.29
C LEU A 148 -29.20 29.60 -43.15
N ASN A 149 -29.13 28.27 -43.04
CA ASN A 149 -28.13 27.37 -43.64
C ASN A 149 -26.70 27.53 -43.09
N ASN A 150 -26.51 28.16 -41.93
CA ASN A 150 -25.24 28.12 -41.21
C ASN A 150 -25.19 26.83 -40.37
N THR A 151 -24.39 25.87 -40.83
CA THR A 151 -24.19 24.57 -40.17
C THR A 151 -22.79 24.37 -39.60
N GLU A 152 -21.91 25.39 -39.70
CA GLU A 152 -20.53 25.32 -39.18
C GLU A 152 -20.38 25.88 -37.76
N LEU A 153 -21.39 26.60 -37.24
CA LEU A 153 -21.40 27.08 -35.86
C LEU A 153 -21.47 25.92 -34.85
N ILE A 154 -20.54 25.94 -33.89
CA ILE A 154 -20.44 25.01 -32.76
C ILE A 154 -20.96 25.70 -31.50
N GLY A 155 -21.85 25.06 -30.74
CA GLY A 155 -22.50 25.68 -29.58
C GLY A 155 -21.58 25.83 -28.37
N TYR A 156 -20.77 24.80 -28.08
CA TYR A 156 -19.82 24.83 -26.97
C TYR A 156 -18.57 23.98 -27.25
N ASN A 157 -17.43 24.39 -26.71
CA ASN A 157 -16.22 23.59 -26.59
C ASN A 157 -15.86 23.39 -25.12
N GLY A 158 -15.72 22.11 -24.71
CA GLY A 158 -15.36 21.72 -23.35
C GLY A 158 -13.86 21.68 -23.05
N PHE A 159 -13.00 21.64 -24.08
CA PHE A 159 -11.53 21.72 -23.97
C PHE A 159 -10.91 20.69 -23.00
N PHE A 160 -11.13 19.42 -23.31
CA PHE A 160 -10.46 18.25 -22.72
C PHE A 160 -9.38 17.75 -23.70
N SER A 161 -8.47 18.66 -24.09
CA SER A 161 -7.49 18.52 -25.18
C SER A 161 -6.21 17.78 -24.80
N SER A 162 -5.90 17.71 -23.51
CA SER A 162 -4.71 17.06 -22.95
C SER A 162 -4.97 16.56 -21.53
N THR A 163 -3.98 15.88 -20.95
CA THR A 163 -3.99 15.45 -19.54
C THR A 163 -4.19 16.60 -18.57
N ILE A 164 -3.51 17.74 -18.77
CA ILE A 164 -3.61 18.92 -17.89
C ILE A 164 -4.97 19.60 -18.07
N ASP A 165 -5.36 19.83 -19.33
CA ASP A 165 -6.65 20.46 -19.65
C ASP A 165 -7.82 19.61 -19.14
N THR A 166 -7.69 18.28 -19.14
CA THR A 166 -8.72 17.38 -18.61
C THR A 166 -8.81 17.39 -17.09
N VAL A 167 -7.68 17.42 -16.36
CA VAL A 167 -7.73 17.56 -14.89
C VAL A 167 -8.35 18.91 -14.51
N CYS A 168 -7.91 20.00 -15.12
CA CYS A 168 -8.56 21.30 -14.96
C CYS A 168 -10.04 21.28 -15.38
N GLY A 169 -10.33 20.61 -16.50
CA GLY A 169 -11.64 20.29 -17.07
C GLY A 169 -12.64 19.74 -16.07
N VAL A 170 -12.19 18.84 -15.19
CA VAL A 170 -13.01 18.25 -14.12
C VAL A 170 -13.02 19.12 -12.88
N THR A 171 -11.86 19.64 -12.46
CA THR A 171 -11.72 20.36 -11.19
C THR A 171 -12.53 21.66 -11.18
N ASP A 172 -12.43 22.50 -12.21
CA ASP A 172 -13.19 23.76 -12.22
C ASP A 172 -14.68 23.57 -12.50
N LEU A 173 -15.05 22.54 -13.24
CA LEU A 173 -16.42 22.10 -13.45
C LEU A 173 -17.10 21.71 -12.14
N ILE A 174 -16.51 20.77 -11.39
CA ILE A 174 -17.04 20.34 -10.08
C ILE A 174 -17.04 21.53 -9.11
N TYR A 175 -16.05 22.41 -9.18
CA TYR A 175 -16.02 23.64 -8.40
C TYR A 175 -17.18 24.58 -8.78
N SER A 176 -17.54 24.75 -10.05
CA SER A 176 -18.68 25.58 -10.50
C SER A 176 -20.06 25.08 -10.02
N PHE A 177 -20.14 23.83 -9.56
CA PHE A 177 -21.34 23.22 -8.95
C PHE A 177 -21.40 23.36 -7.42
N ARG A 178 -20.60 24.26 -6.83
CA ARG A 178 -20.71 24.67 -5.42
C ARG A 178 -22.06 25.29 -5.08
N ASP A 179 -22.53 25.06 -3.84
CA ASP A 179 -23.78 25.64 -3.35
C ASP A 179 -23.72 27.18 -3.23
N SER A 180 -22.51 27.74 -3.10
CA SER A 180 -22.26 29.18 -3.04
C SER A 180 -20.80 29.51 -3.43
N LYS A 181 -20.51 30.77 -3.77
CA LYS A 181 -19.12 31.23 -4.05
C LYS A 181 -18.12 30.88 -2.94
N ASN A 182 -18.57 30.84 -1.68
CA ASN A 182 -17.70 30.57 -0.53
C ASN A 182 -17.75 29.11 -0.05
N SER A 183 -18.51 28.23 -0.72
CA SER A 183 -18.51 26.79 -0.41
C SER A 183 -17.18 26.15 -0.85
N PRO A 184 -16.66 25.14 -0.13
CA PRO A 184 -15.45 24.41 -0.53
C PRO A 184 -15.69 23.53 -1.76
N PHE A 185 -14.63 22.94 -2.32
CA PHE A 185 -14.75 21.94 -3.38
C PHE A 185 -15.68 20.79 -2.94
N PRO A 186 -16.75 20.45 -3.69
CA PRO A 186 -17.76 19.48 -3.25
C PRO A 186 -17.26 18.06 -2.99
N GLY A 187 -16.13 17.68 -3.59
CA GLY A 187 -15.59 16.32 -3.54
C GLY A 187 -16.23 15.40 -4.58
N PHE A 188 -15.46 14.46 -5.13
CA PHE A 188 -15.87 13.64 -6.27
C PHE A 188 -17.14 12.81 -6.02
N ASN A 189 -17.34 12.26 -4.80
CA ASN A 189 -18.53 11.48 -4.45
C ASN A 189 -19.79 12.31 -4.11
N SER A 190 -19.80 13.63 -4.38
CA SER A 190 -20.96 14.48 -4.11
C SER A 190 -22.00 14.42 -5.23
N GLU A 191 -23.27 14.64 -4.89
CA GLU A 191 -24.36 14.81 -5.86
C GLU A 191 -24.07 15.99 -6.81
N ASN A 192 -23.49 17.07 -6.29
CA ASN A 192 -23.05 18.24 -7.06
C ASN A 192 -21.99 17.87 -8.12
N ALA A 193 -21.01 17.02 -7.78
CA ALA A 193 -20.02 16.54 -8.73
C ALA A 193 -20.65 15.64 -9.82
N ILE A 194 -21.55 14.73 -9.44
CA ILE A 194 -22.30 13.87 -10.38
C ILE A 194 -23.12 14.73 -11.35
N ASN A 195 -23.84 15.73 -10.83
CA ASN A 195 -24.61 16.68 -11.65
C ASN A 195 -23.73 17.50 -12.59
N SER A 196 -22.53 17.88 -12.17
CA SER A 196 -21.59 18.63 -13.00
C SER A 196 -21.13 17.85 -14.24
N LEU A 197 -20.78 16.57 -14.08
CA LEU A 197 -20.41 15.70 -15.19
C LEU A 197 -21.63 15.41 -16.09
N ASN A 198 -22.80 15.17 -15.50
CA ASN A 198 -24.04 14.96 -16.26
C ASN A 198 -24.39 16.19 -17.13
N LYS A 199 -24.22 17.42 -16.61
CA LYS A 199 -24.43 18.66 -17.38
C LYS A 199 -23.44 18.79 -18.55
N ILE A 200 -22.18 18.43 -18.35
CA ILE A 200 -21.18 18.41 -19.44
C ILE A 200 -21.49 17.37 -20.52
N MET A 201 -22.03 16.20 -20.15
CA MET A 201 -22.54 15.23 -21.12
C MET A 201 -23.77 15.75 -21.89
N GLU A 202 -24.67 16.48 -21.23
CA GLU A 202 -25.79 17.19 -21.86
C GLU A 202 -25.30 18.22 -22.89
N LEU A 203 -24.38 19.12 -22.52
CA LEU A 203 -23.80 20.10 -23.45
C LEU A 203 -23.05 19.44 -24.62
N LYS A 204 -22.31 18.34 -24.37
CA LYS A 204 -21.63 17.58 -25.43
C LYS A 204 -22.65 17.05 -26.45
N ASN A 205 -23.77 16.49 -26.00
CA ASN A 205 -24.69 15.78 -26.89
C ASN A 205 -25.70 16.70 -27.59
N ASP A 206 -26.13 17.81 -26.97
CA ASP A 206 -27.19 18.65 -27.52
C ASP A 206 -26.67 19.82 -28.39
N ILE A 207 -25.50 20.39 -28.09
CA ILE A 207 -25.00 21.64 -28.71
C ILE A 207 -23.59 21.54 -29.32
N SER A 208 -22.98 20.37 -29.34
CA SER A 208 -21.56 20.19 -29.74
C SER A 208 -21.39 19.04 -30.74
N PRO A 209 -20.47 19.13 -31.72
CA PRO A 209 -20.11 17.99 -32.57
C PRO A 209 -19.43 16.87 -31.77
N ASP A 210 -19.60 15.63 -32.21
CA ASP A 210 -18.84 14.51 -31.66
C ASP A 210 -17.32 14.72 -31.83
N GLY A 211 -16.57 14.33 -30.80
CA GLY A 211 -15.13 14.54 -30.72
C GLY A 211 -14.68 15.96 -30.35
N MET A 212 -15.53 17.00 -30.48
CA MET A 212 -15.12 18.41 -30.27
C MET A 212 -14.42 18.62 -28.92
N PHE A 213 -14.98 18.03 -27.86
CA PHE A 213 -14.47 18.15 -26.48
C PHE A 213 -13.05 17.61 -26.32
N THR A 214 -12.63 16.64 -27.14
CA THR A 214 -11.32 15.99 -27.10
C THR A 214 -10.53 16.26 -28.38
N THR A 215 -10.74 17.43 -29.01
CA THR A 215 -9.89 17.91 -30.11
C THR A 215 -8.59 18.47 -29.55
N TYR A 216 -7.54 18.51 -30.38
CA TYR A 216 -6.27 19.13 -30.00
C TYR A 216 -6.44 20.64 -29.78
N GLU A 217 -5.63 21.20 -28.87
CA GLU A 217 -5.64 22.60 -28.49
C GLU A 217 -5.53 23.55 -29.71
N ASP A 218 -4.58 23.29 -30.63
CA ASP A 218 -4.40 24.05 -31.88
C ASP A 218 -5.72 24.22 -32.66
N TYR A 219 -6.49 23.14 -32.81
CA TYR A 219 -7.76 23.15 -33.55
C TYR A 219 -8.86 23.92 -32.80
N SER A 220 -8.83 23.92 -31.47
CA SER A 220 -9.72 24.75 -30.66
C SER A 220 -9.42 26.25 -30.83
N TYR A 221 -8.14 26.63 -30.96
CA TYR A 221 -7.77 28.01 -31.30
C TYR A 221 -8.14 28.37 -32.74
N ASP A 222 -7.91 27.49 -33.73
CA ASP A 222 -8.32 27.72 -35.12
C ASP A 222 -9.83 28.00 -35.22
N MET A 223 -10.68 27.21 -34.55
CA MET A 223 -12.13 27.43 -34.52
C MET A 223 -12.55 28.71 -33.77
N LEU A 224 -11.74 29.17 -32.79
CA LEU A 224 -11.93 30.46 -32.12
C LEU A 224 -11.53 31.64 -33.03
N PHE A 225 -10.45 31.52 -33.80
CA PHE A 225 -9.99 32.56 -34.74
C PHE A 225 -10.84 32.62 -36.03
N GLU A 226 -11.45 31.51 -36.46
CA GLU A 226 -12.48 31.48 -37.50
C GLU A 226 -13.86 31.95 -37.00
N SER A 227 -13.98 32.30 -35.71
CA SER A 227 -15.22 32.74 -35.04
C SER A 227 -16.39 31.74 -35.13
N LYS A 228 -16.07 30.43 -35.18
CA LYS A 228 -17.00 29.30 -35.35
C LYS A 228 -17.50 28.70 -34.03
N LEU A 229 -16.93 29.10 -32.90
CA LEU A 229 -17.42 28.70 -31.57
C LEU A 229 -18.40 29.76 -31.05
N LEU A 230 -19.61 29.40 -30.64
CA LEU A 230 -20.51 30.33 -29.95
C LEU A 230 -20.05 30.57 -28.50
N PHE A 231 -19.65 29.49 -27.83
CA PHE A 231 -19.02 29.49 -26.52
C PHE A 231 -17.81 28.55 -26.54
N SER A 232 -16.73 28.93 -25.85
CA SER A 232 -15.55 28.07 -25.69
C SER A 232 -14.97 28.22 -24.30
N LYS A 233 -14.72 27.11 -23.60
CA LYS A 233 -13.85 27.11 -22.43
C LYS A 233 -12.41 27.00 -22.90
N MET A 234 -11.54 27.96 -22.58
CA MET A 234 -10.10 27.90 -22.93
C MET A 234 -9.25 28.62 -21.89
N TRP A 235 -7.92 28.48 -21.97
CA TRP A 235 -6.98 29.36 -21.25
C TRP A 235 -7.12 30.82 -21.72
N ASP A 236 -6.82 31.78 -20.84
CA ASP A 236 -6.94 33.24 -21.00
C ASP A 236 -5.94 33.89 -21.99
N CYS A 237 -5.56 33.18 -23.05
CA CYS A 237 -4.57 33.64 -24.02
C CYS A 237 -5.17 34.03 -25.37
N GLY A 238 -4.59 35.08 -25.98
CA GLY A 238 -5.05 35.63 -27.26
C GLY A 238 -6.20 36.61 -27.10
N GLN A 239 -6.10 37.75 -27.81
CA GLN A 239 -7.20 38.70 -27.95
C GLN A 239 -7.88 38.47 -29.31
N ASN A 240 -9.19 38.26 -29.31
CA ASN A 240 -10.04 38.24 -30.50
C ASN A 240 -11.26 39.13 -30.20
N ASP A 241 -11.42 40.20 -30.97
CA ASP A 241 -12.48 41.22 -30.77
C ASP A 241 -13.90 40.64 -30.96
N ASP A 242 -14.03 39.54 -31.70
CA ASP A 242 -15.29 38.80 -31.88
C ASP A 242 -15.76 38.09 -30.59
N TYR A 243 -14.93 38.02 -29.54
CA TYR A 243 -15.23 37.32 -28.30
C TYR A 243 -15.04 38.19 -27.05
N THR A 244 -15.96 38.05 -26.09
CA THR A 244 -15.76 38.54 -24.72
C THR A 244 -15.27 37.39 -23.84
N MET A 245 -14.09 37.55 -23.24
CA MET A 245 -13.67 36.71 -22.11
C MET A 245 -14.50 37.04 -20.87
N THR A 246 -15.01 36.02 -20.20
CA THR A 246 -15.89 36.14 -19.02
C THR A 246 -15.72 34.94 -18.08
N LEU A 247 -16.40 34.99 -16.93
CA LEU A 247 -16.45 33.90 -15.97
C LEU A 247 -17.03 32.63 -16.59
N MET A 248 -16.51 31.47 -16.19
CA MET A 248 -17.18 30.19 -16.44
C MET A 248 -18.56 30.18 -15.75
N PRO A 249 -19.61 29.61 -16.36
CA PRO A 249 -20.94 29.57 -15.74
C PRO A 249 -20.96 28.73 -14.46
N GLY A 250 -21.92 28.99 -13.58
CA GLY A 250 -22.17 28.19 -12.39
C GLY A 250 -23.40 27.28 -12.52
N ASN A 251 -23.59 26.39 -11.53
CA ASN A 251 -24.91 25.81 -11.28
C ASN A 251 -25.91 26.87 -10.76
N ASN A 252 -25.41 27.94 -10.13
CA ASN A 252 -26.20 29.07 -9.64
C ASN A 252 -25.51 30.38 -10.03
N GLU A 253 -26.29 31.46 -10.25
CA GLU A 253 -25.71 32.78 -10.56
C GLU A 253 -24.72 33.22 -9.47
N GLY A 254 -23.56 33.74 -9.89
CA GLY A 254 -22.50 34.20 -8.98
C GLY A 254 -21.61 33.08 -8.42
N VAL A 255 -21.93 31.81 -8.66
CA VAL A 255 -20.97 30.69 -8.52
C VAL A 255 -20.23 30.54 -9.85
N SER A 256 -18.93 30.24 -9.80
CA SER A 256 -18.10 29.98 -10.97
C SER A 256 -16.91 29.10 -10.55
N GLY A 257 -16.18 28.56 -11.51
CA GLY A 257 -14.90 27.92 -11.26
C GLY A 257 -13.94 28.13 -12.43
N SER A 258 -12.67 28.36 -12.13
CA SER A 258 -11.63 28.56 -13.12
C SER A 258 -10.35 27.86 -12.67
N CYS A 259 -9.86 26.87 -13.43
CA CYS A 259 -8.62 26.21 -13.09
C CYS A 259 -7.43 27.16 -13.24
N ILE A 260 -6.44 27.03 -12.35
CA ILE A 260 -5.21 27.84 -12.38
C ILE A 260 -4.03 27.01 -12.91
N GLU A 261 -3.34 27.58 -13.89
CA GLU A 261 -1.94 27.27 -14.20
C GLU A 261 -1.07 28.47 -13.78
N ALA A 262 0.14 28.22 -13.33
CA ALA A 262 1.08 29.26 -12.93
C ALA A 262 2.51 28.82 -13.21
N PHE A 263 3.37 29.78 -13.54
CA PHE A 263 4.82 29.53 -13.68
C PHE A 263 5.54 30.20 -12.51
N SER A 264 5.85 29.43 -11.48
CA SER A 264 6.55 29.91 -10.29
C SER A 264 8.06 29.85 -10.45
N LEU A 265 8.77 30.89 -10.01
CA LEU A 265 10.22 30.97 -10.02
C LEU A 265 10.79 30.57 -8.65
N GLY A 266 11.63 29.53 -8.60
CA GLY A 266 12.28 29.04 -7.39
C GLY A 266 13.80 28.97 -7.52
N ILE A 267 14.51 29.15 -6.40
CA ILE A 267 15.99 29.12 -6.36
C ILE A 267 16.49 27.69 -6.19
N ASN A 268 17.49 27.30 -6.98
CA ASN A 268 18.20 26.03 -6.85
C ASN A 268 18.99 25.97 -5.53
N LYS A 269 18.66 25.02 -4.64
CA LYS A 269 19.31 24.87 -3.33
C LYS A 269 20.81 24.58 -3.39
N TYR A 270 21.29 24.03 -4.51
CA TYR A 270 22.64 23.46 -4.61
C TYR A 270 23.72 24.45 -5.08
N ILE A 271 23.34 25.67 -5.49
CA ILE A 271 24.26 26.71 -5.98
C ILE A 271 24.97 27.45 -4.83
N SER A 272 25.92 28.34 -5.15
CA SER A 272 26.65 29.12 -4.13
C SER A 272 25.78 30.19 -3.47
N GLU A 273 26.11 30.58 -2.24
CA GLU A 273 25.41 31.65 -1.50
C GLU A 273 25.45 33.03 -2.18
N GLU A 274 26.39 33.22 -3.11
CA GLU A 274 26.47 34.39 -3.99
C GLU A 274 25.41 34.29 -5.11
N HIS A 275 25.37 33.15 -5.81
CA HIS A 275 24.36 32.89 -6.83
C HIS A 275 22.93 32.85 -6.26
N LYS A 276 22.71 32.35 -5.03
CA LYS A 276 21.38 32.41 -4.37
C LYS A 276 20.89 33.85 -4.16
N LYS A 277 21.79 34.77 -3.78
CA LYS A 277 21.44 36.19 -3.62
C LYS A 277 21.15 36.85 -4.96
N ALA A 278 21.95 36.56 -5.99
CA ALA A 278 21.68 37.02 -7.34
C ALA A 278 20.34 36.47 -7.90
N ALA A 279 20.06 35.19 -7.67
CA ALA A 279 18.82 34.54 -8.06
C ALA A 279 17.60 35.13 -7.34
N ALA A 280 17.70 35.40 -6.04
CA ALA A 280 16.66 36.08 -5.27
C ALA A 280 16.38 37.49 -5.80
N GLU A 281 17.41 38.24 -6.20
CA GLU A 281 17.27 39.58 -6.77
C GLU A 281 16.56 39.56 -8.13
N VAL A 282 16.87 38.56 -8.98
CA VAL A 282 16.15 38.30 -10.25
C VAL A 282 14.68 37.97 -10.01
N ILE A 283 14.38 37.05 -9.08
CA ILE A 283 13.01 36.67 -8.75
C ILE A 283 12.25 37.86 -8.18
N LYS A 284 12.84 38.61 -7.25
CA LYS A 284 12.28 39.83 -6.65
C LYS A 284 11.99 40.89 -7.73
N TYR A 285 12.87 41.08 -8.72
CA TYR A 285 12.59 41.96 -9.85
C TYR A 285 11.34 41.50 -10.61
N PHE A 286 11.32 40.27 -11.14
CA PHE A 286 10.22 39.77 -11.97
C PHE A 286 8.87 39.68 -11.24
N THR A 287 8.89 39.60 -9.91
CA THR A 287 7.71 39.54 -9.04
C THR A 287 7.40 40.86 -8.33
N SER A 288 8.04 41.96 -8.76
CA SER A 288 7.73 43.33 -8.31
C SER A 288 6.48 43.89 -9.02
N MET A 289 5.79 44.84 -8.39
CA MET A 289 4.66 45.54 -9.02
C MET A 289 5.06 46.22 -10.36
N GLU A 290 6.28 46.75 -10.46
CA GLU A 290 6.76 47.38 -11.69
C GLU A 290 6.92 46.37 -12.83
N ALA A 291 7.63 45.27 -12.59
CA ALA A 291 7.84 44.24 -13.61
C ALA A 291 6.53 43.51 -13.97
N GLN A 292 5.66 43.25 -13.00
CA GLN A 292 4.34 42.68 -13.26
C GLN A 292 3.49 43.61 -14.14
N LYS A 293 3.44 44.91 -13.82
CA LYS A 293 2.71 45.90 -14.61
C LYS A 293 3.30 46.09 -16.01
N LYS A 294 4.62 46.12 -16.15
CA LYS A 294 5.30 46.30 -17.45
C LYS A 294 5.25 45.04 -18.31
N LEU A 295 5.76 43.92 -17.79
CA LEU A 295 5.93 42.68 -18.55
C LEU A 295 4.60 41.95 -18.73
N ILE A 296 3.95 41.59 -17.64
CA ILE A 296 2.78 40.69 -17.68
C ILE A 296 1.56 41.44 -18.23
N ILE A 297 1.29 42.65 -17.72
CA ILE A 297 0.09 43.42 -18.10
C ILE A 297 0.26 44.20 -19.41
N LYS A 298 1.30 45.02 -19.57
CA LYS A 298 1.44 45.87 -20.79
C LYS A 298 1.99 45.11 -22.00
N ASP A 299 3.10 44.40 -21.84
CA ASP A 299 3.78 43.74 -22.96
C ASP A 299 3.11 42.41 -23.38
N TYR A 300 2.59 41.62 -22.43
CA TYR A 300 1.96 40.33 -22.70
C TYR A 300 0.43 40.28 -22.55
N LYS A 301 -0.19 41.28 -21.90
CA LYS A 301 -1.66 41.38 -21.67
C LYS A 301 -2.27 40.16 -20.95
N LEU A 302 -1.51 39.54 -20.05
CA LEU A 302 -1.92 38.39 -19.24
C LEU A 302 -2.43 38.83 -17.86
N PHE A 303 -3.16 37.94 -17.18
CA PHE A 303 -3.49 38.13 -15.77
C PHE A 303 -2.24 38.02 -14.87
N THR A 304 -2.25 38.76 -13.76
CA THR A 304 -1.15 38.84 -12.79
C THR A 304 -1.54 38.21 -11.44
N PRO A 305 -0.61 37.57 -10.72
CA PRO A 305 -0.78 37.18 -9.32
C PRO A 305 -0.90 38.37 -8.35
N LEU A 306 -0.47 39.58 -8.73
CA LEU A 306 -0.53 40.75 -7.86
C LEU A 306 -1.91 41.42 -7.91
N MET A 307 -2.82 40.99 -7.03
CA MET A 307 -4.20 41.48 -6.97
C MET A 307 -4.33 43.02 -6.88
N SER A 308 -3.36 43.70 -6.27
CA SER A 308 -3.32 45.16 -6.17
C SER A 308 -3.19 45.88 -7.51
N LEU A 309 -2.66 45.22 -8.55
CA LEU A 309 -2.57 45.80 -9.89
C LEU A 309 -3.92 45.83 -10.62
N TYR A 310 -4.96 45.14 -10.13
CA TYR A 310 -6.32 45.26 -10.66
C TYR A 310 -7.06 46.52 -10.15
N ASP A 311 -6.52 47.21 -9.14
CA ASP A 311 -7.01 48.52 -8.68
C ASP A 311 -6.28 49.70 -9.36
N ASP A 312 -5.30 49.43 -10.23
CA ASP A 312 -4.55 50.44 -10.96
C ASP A 312 -5.22 50.77 -12.31
N GLU A 313 -5.67 52.01 -12.48
CA GLU A 313 -6.40 52.47 -13.68
C GLU A 313 -5.65 52.24 -15.00
N GLU A 314 -4.32 52.35 -15.00
CA GLU A 314 -3.51 52.15 -16.21
C GLU A 314 -3.37 50.66 -16.53
N SER A 315 -3.21 49.78 -15.53
CA SER A 315 -3.26 48.32 -15.76
C SER A 315 -4.56 47.91 -16.47
N CYS A 316 -5.67 48.51 -16.05
CA CYS A 316 -7.00 48.22 -16.54
C CYS A 316 -7.30 48.77 -17.95
N THR A 317 -6.36 49.48 -18.59
CA THR A 317 -6.45 49.78 -20.04
C THR A 317 -5.88 48.66 -20.93
N PHE A 318 -5.17 47.68 -20.35
CA PHE A 318 -4.56 46.57 -21.11
C PHE A 318 -5.27 45.22 -20.89
N ILE A 319 -5.83 45.00 -19.70
CA ILE A 319 -6.51 43.76 -19.30
C ILE A 319 -7.85 44.04 -18.60
N ASN A 320 -8.76 43.06 -18.62
CA ASN A 320 -10.05 43.16 -17.94
C ASN A 320 -9.90 42.95 -16.42
N CYS A 321 -9.58 44.02 -15.69
CA CYS A 321 -9.47 44.02 -14.23
C CYS A 321 -10.76 43.60 -13.50
N GLU A 322 -11.94 43.83 -14.08
CA GLU A 322 -13.20 43.42 -13.45
C GLU A 322 -13.32 41.89 -13.46
N LEU A 323 -13.02 41.24 -14.59
CA LEU A 323 -12.90 39.79 -14.67
C LEU A 323 -11.82 39.26 -13.71
N GLY A 324 -10.64 39.89 -13.70
CA GLY A 324 -9.53 39.56 -12.79
C GLY A 324 -9.93 39.52 -11.31
N LYS A 325 -10.76 40.48 -10.86
CA LYS A 325 -11.29 40.53 -9.48
C LYS A 325 -12.44 39.55 -9.21
N GLN A 326 -13.17 39.13 -10.24
CA GLN A 326 -14.35 38.29 -10.08
C GLN A 326 -14.06 36.78 -10.18
N LEU A 327 -12.97 36.40 -10.86
CA LEU A 327 -12.54 35.01 -11.10
C LEU A 327 -12.53 34.17 -9.81
N GLN A 328 -13.00 32.93 -9.95
CA GLN A 328 -13.11 31.96 -8.85
C GLN A 328 -12.11 30.85 -9.09
N GLY A 329 -10.85 31.19 -8.87
CA GLY A 329 -9.70 30.32 -9.09
C GLY A 329 -9.75 29.06 -8.22
N ILE A 330 -9.34 27.93 -8.78
CA ILE A 330 -9.13 26.67 -8.06
C ILE A 330 -7.81 26.02 -8.49
N ASN A 331 -7.01 25.64 -7.50
CA ASN A 331 -5.71 25.00 -7.68
C ASN A 331 -5.85 23.49 -7.94
N ARG A 332 -4.91 22.91 -8.69
CA ARG A 332 -4.79 21.46 -8.89
C ARG A 332 -4.15 20.83 -7.65
N ASP A 333 -4.93 20.03 -6.91
CA ASP A 333 -4.53 19.48 -5.60
C ASP A 333 -3.45 18.39 -5.73
N ASN A 334 -2.19 18.79 -5.53
CA ASN A 334 -1.02 17.91 -5.51
C ASN A 334 -0.82 17.13 -4.20
N SER A 335 -1.66 17.36 -3.19
CA SER A 335 -1.54 16.64 -1.91
C SER A 335 -1.95 15.17 -2.06
N LEU A 336 -2.94 14.92 -2.92
CA LEU A 336 -3.65 13.64 -3.08
C LEU A 336 -2.77 12.50 -3.63
N ALA A 337 -1.76 12.81 -4.44
CA ALA A 337 -0.89 11.82 -5.09
C ALA A 337 0.60 12.12 -4.84
N ASP A 338 1.42 11.07 -4.69
CA ASP A 338 2.89 11.20 -4.68
C ASP A 338 3.50 11.20 -6.10
N ASP A 339 2.72 10.73 -7.08
CA ASP A 339 3.01 10.70 -8.52
C ASP A 339 1.83 11.39 -9.23
N TYR A 340 2.00 12.69 -9.54
CA TYR A 340 0.93 13.53 -10.07
C TYR A 340 0.59 13.18 -11.52
N ASP A 341 1.56 12.84 -12.35
CA ASP A 341 1.36 12.59 -13.79
C ASP A 341 0.57 11.31 -14.02
N ASN A 342 0.81 10.28 -13.20
CA ASN A 342 0.08 9.03 -13.18
C ASN A 342 -1.36 9.24 -12.67
N TYR A 343 -1.57 10.10 -11.67
CA TYR A 343 -2.89 10.52 -11.21
C TYR A 343 -3.66 11.28 -12.31
N ALA A 344 -3.01 12.24 -12.96
CA ALA A 344 -3.59 13.04 -14.04
C ALA A 344 -3.94 12.19 -15.27
N THR A 345 -3.03 11.32 -15.71
CA THR A 345 -3.26 10.36 -16.82
C THR A 345 -4.42 9.40 -16.51
N LYS A 346 -4.60 9.00 -15.25
CA LYS A 346 -5.75 8.17 -14.82
C LYS A 346 -7.06 8.95 -14.87
N ILE A 347 -7.07 10.23 -14.47
CA ILE A 347 -8.26 11.10 -14.64
C ILE A 347 -8.59 11.25 -16.13
N GLU A 348 -7.61 11.59 -16.98
CA GLU A 348 -7.79 11.73 -18.43
C GLU A 348 -8.46 10.50 -19.04
N LYS A 349 -7.91 9.32 -18.77
CA LYS A 349 -8.48 8.04 -19.22
C LYS A 349 -9.93 7.87 -18.77
N LEU A 350 -10.23 8.09 -17.49
CA LEU A 350 -11.59 7.92 -16.94
C LEU A 350 -12.59 8.93 -17.54
N ILE A 351 -12.15 10.15 -17.84
CA ILE A 351 -12.99 11.18 -18.46
C ILE A 351 -13.20 10.91 -19.95
N TYR A 352 -12.21 10.38 -20.68
CA TYR A 352 -12.44 9.95 -22.07
C TYR A 352 -13.39 8.74 -22.13
N GLN A 353 -13.33 7.81 -21.17
CA GLN A 353 -14.35 6.76 -21.02
C GLN A 353 -15.74 7.33 -20.70
N PHE A 354 -15.84 8.36 -19.84
CA PHE A 354 -17.10 9.07 -19.58
C PHE A 354 -17.66 9.72 -20.85
N LEU A 355 -16.89 10.57 -21.52
CA LEU A 355 -17.29 11.32 -22.72
C LEU A 355 -17.64 10.41 -23.91
N SER A 356 -17.11 9.18 -23.91
CA SER A 356 -17.43 8.12 -24.90
C SER A 356 -18.66 7.27 -24.53
N ASN A 357 -19.32 7.56 -23.40
CA ASN A 357 -20.43 6.78 -22.82
C ASN A 357 -20.07 5.33 -22.42
N GLU A 358 -18.81 5.02 -22.16
CA GLU A 358 -18.39 3.71 -21.62
C GLU A 358 -18.71 3.54 -20.13
N LYS A 359 -18.80 4.65 -19.39
CA LYS A 359 -19.06 4.69 -17.93
C LYS A 359 -19.99 5.84 -17.56
N THR A 360 -20.73 5.69 -16.48
CA THR A 360 -21.53 6.77 -15.88
C THR A 360 -20.67 7.76 -15.08
N ALA A 361 -21.19 8.97 -14.86
CA ALA A 361 -20.54 9.97 -14.00
C ALA A 361 -20.26 9.43 -12.59
N GLN A 362 -21.18 8.64 -12.02
CA GLN A 362 -21.03 8.07 -10.68
C GLN A 362 -19.88 7.06 -10.61
N GLU A 363 -19.75 6.16 -11.59
CA GLU A 363 -18.65 5.18 -11.65
C GLU A 363 -17.29 5.88 -11.79
N VAL A 364 -17.22 6.86 -12.71
CA VAL A 364 -16.01 7.65 -12.99
C VAL A 364 -15.55 8.44 -11.77
N LEU A 365 -16.45 9.12 -11.07
CA LEU A 365 -16.11 9.90 -9.88
C LEU A 365 -15.68 9.02 -8.70
N ILE A 366 -16.31 7.84 -8.53
CA ILE A 366 -15.88 6.84 -7.54
C ILE A 366 -14.49 6.30 -7.88
N GLU A 367 -14.21 6.01 -9.17
CA GLU A 367 -12.87 5.58 -9.59
C GLU A 367 -11.83 6.68 -9.39
N ILE A 368 -12.12 7.95 -9.71
CA ILE A 368 -11.22 9.09 -9.46
C ILE A 368 -10.88 9.21 -7.96
N GLU A 369 -11.87 9.12 -7.07
CA GLU A 369 -11.59 9.12 -5.62
C GLU A 369 -10.71 7.92 -5.21
N ASN A 370 -10.94 6.75 -5.80
CA ASN A 370 -10.17 5.54 -5.49
C ASN A 370 -8.71 5.57 -6.01
N ILE A 371 -8.33 6.47 -6.93
CA ILE A 371 -6.92 6.59 -7.38
C ILE A 371 -5.98 6.90 -6.21
N THR A 372 -6.45 7.69 -5.23
CA THR A 372 -5.64 8.21 -4.12
C THR A 372 -6.08 7.71 -2.75
N LYS A 373 -7.34 7.28 -2.62
CA LYS A 373 -7.89 6.73 -1.38
C LYS A 373 -7.20 5.45 -0.93
N ILE A 374 -6.70 5.45 0.31
CA ILE A 374 -6.12 4.27 0.94
C ILE A 374 -7.20 3.44 1.64
N HIS A 375 -7.43 2.23 1.16
CA HIS A 375 -8.45 1.32 1.67
C HIS A 375 -7.93 0.44 2.81
N PHE A 376 -8.83 0.08 3.72
CA PHE A 376 -8.56 -0.81 4.85
C PHE A 376 -9.69 -1.84 5.02
N ILE A 377 -9.37 -2.97 5.64
CA ILE A 377 -10.31 -4.08 5.85
C ILE A 377 -11.40 -3.64 6.82
N SER A 378 -12.67 -3.64 6.39
CA SER A 378 -13.79 -3.09 7.17
C SER A 378 -14.98 -4.05 7.20
N ILE A 379 -15.40 -4.43 8.41
CA ILE A 379 -16.56 -5.30 8.67
C ILE A 379 -17.86 -4.66 8.14
N LYS A 380 -17.94 -3.32 8.11
CA LYS A 380 -19.14 -2.58 7.68
C LYS A 380 -19.32 -2.52 6.16
N SER A 381 -18.24 -2.48 5.40
CA SER A 381 -18.28 -2.26 3.94
C SER A 381 -17.85 -3.47 3.10
N MET A 382 -17.30 -4.53 3.70
CA MET A 382 -16.84 -5.73 3.00
C MET A 382 -17.50 -7.00 3.56
N LYS A 383 -18.39 -7.61 2.77
CA LYS A 383 -19.14 -8.82 3.15
C LYS A 383 -18.21 -10.00 3.48
N GLU A 384 -17.12 -10.12 2.72
CA GLU A 384 -16.11 -11.17 2.85
C GLU A 384 -15.29 -10.96 4.13
N ALA A 385 -14.99 -9.71 4.49
CA ALA A 385 -14.30 -9.38 5.74
C ALA A 385 -15.17 -9.69 6.96
N LEU A 386 -16.49 -9.48 6.89
CA LEU A 386 -17.45 -9.92 7.90
C LEU A 386 -17.50 -11.45 8.04
N ILE A 387 -17.51 -12.19 6.92
CA ILE A 387 -17.47 -13.67 6.94
C ILE A 387 -16.19 -14.17 7.61
N ILE A 388 -15.02 -13.64 7.22
CA ILE A 388 -13.74 -14.01 7.84
C ILE A 388 -13.70 -13.65 9.34
N PHE A 389 -14.26 -12.51 9.74
CA PHE A 389 -14.33 -12.10 11.15
C PHE A 389 -15.18 -13.08 11.98
N ILE A 390 -16.32 -13.52 11.44
CA ILE A 390 -17.17 -14.53 12.08
C ILE A 390 -16.43 -15.88 12.20
N LEU A 391 -15.70 -16.31 11.16
CA LEU A 391 -14.92 -17.55 11.19
C LEU A 391 -13.75 -17.49 12.19
N LEU A 392 -13.08 -16.35 12.34
CA LEU A 392 -12.05 -16.13 13.37
C LEU A 392 -12.64 -16.23 14.78
N LEU A 393 -13.84 -15.66 15.02
CA LEU A 393 -14.54 -15.77 16.31
C LEU A 393 -15.00 -17.21 16.61
N ILE A 394 -15.50 -17.95 15.61
CA ILE A 394 -15.85 -19.38 15.77
C ILE A 394 -14.61 -20.20 16.09
N THR A 395 -13.49 -19.94 15.40
CA THR A 395 -12.21 -20.62 15.67
C THR A 395 -11.69 -20.33 17.07
N LEU A 396 -11.82 -19.07 17.55
CA LEU A 396 -11.46 -18.68 18.92
C LEU A 396 -12.34 -19.40 19.94
N LEU A 397 -13.65 -19.50 19.70
CA LEU A 397 -14.56 -20.24 20.56
C LEU A 397 -14.18 -21.71 20.66
N VAL A 398 -13.86 -22.37 19.54
CA VAL A 398 -13.38 -23.77 19.53
C VAL A 398 -12.10 -23.93 20.34
N VAL A 399 -11.10 -23.06 20.12
CA VAL A 399 -9.81 -23.08 20.86
C VAL A 399 -10.02 -22.88 22.37
N LEU A 400 -10.97 -22.05 22.79
CA LEU A 400 -11.30 -21.84 24.20
C LEU A 400 -12.12 -22.97 24.81
N LEU A 401 -13.02 -23.60 24.05
CA LEU A 401 -13.79 -24.77 24.51
C LEU A 401 -12.89 -25.99 24.79
N SER A 402 -11.75 -26.11 24.11
CA SER A 402 -10.72 -27.12 24.42
C SER A 402 -10.22 -27.08 25.87
N ILE A 403 -10.31 -25.93 26.56
CA ILE A 403 -10.03 -25.82 28.01
C ILE A 403 -10.91 -26.78 28.81
N ILE A 404 -12.21 -26.86 28.49
CA ILE A 404 -13.18 -27.68 29.22
C ILE A 404 -12.81 -29.17 29.13
N LEU A 405 -12.37 -29.62 27.95
CA LEU A 405 -12.00 -31.03 27.70
C LEU A 405 -10.87 -31.51 28.63
N ILE A 406 -9.90 -30.65 28.92
CA ILE A 406 -8.73 -30.94 29.78
C ILE A 406 -9.13 -31.13 31.25
N PHE A 407 -10.23 -30.51 31.70
CA PHE A 407 -10.69 -30.57 33.08
C PHE A 407 -11.83 -31.59 33.32
N ILE A 408 -12.42 -32.19 32.28
CA ILE A 408 -13.40 -33.28 32.43
C ILE A 408 -12.69 -34.55 32.98
N PRO A 409 -13.09 -35.07 34.17
CA PRO A 409 -12.38 -36.20 34.80
C PRO A 409 -12.31 -37.47 33.94
N LYS A 410 -13.35 -37.73 33.12
CA LYS A 410 -13.40 -38.87 32.20
C LYS A 410 -12.46 -38.76 30.98
N LEU A 411 -12.03 -37.55 30.62
CA LEU A 411 -11.16 -37.32 29.45
C LEU A 411 -9.69 -37.10 29.85
N LYS A 412 -9.45 -36.79 31.13
CA LYS A 412 -8.11 -36.53 31.69
C LYS A 412 -7.04 -37.59 31.30
N PRO A 413 -7.32 -38.92 31.30
CA PRO A 413 -6.32 -39.92 30.90
C PRO A 413 -5.73 -39.68 29.50
N TYR A 414 -6.56 -39.20 28.57
CA TYR A 414 -6.19 -38.98 27.16
C TYR A 414 -5.34 -37.72 26.93
N PHE A 415 -5.21 -36.84 27.93
CA PHE A 415 -4.47 -35.59 27.85
C PHE A 415 -3.14 -35.59 28.62
N ASN A 416 -2.78 -36.74 29.23
CA ASN A 416 -1.64 -36.91 30.15
C ASN A 416 -0.25 -36.58 29.58
N PHE A 417 -0.08 -36.43 28.25
CA PHE A 417 1.22 -36.08 27.66
C PHE A 417 1.71 -34.69 28.08
N LEU A 418 0.85 -33.67 28.06
CA LEU A 418 1.16 -32.34 28.58
C LEU A 418 0.47 -32.10 29.93
N SER A 419 1.11 -31.33 30.81
CA SER A 419 0.44 -30.87 32.04
C SER A 419 -0.70 -29.87 31.73
N ASN A 420 -1.70 -29.76 32.60
CA ASN A 420 -2.80 -28.80 32.42
C ASN A 420 -2.29 -27.34 32.19
N THR A 421 -1.18 -26.95 32.84
CA THR A 421 -0.54 -25.64 32.64
C THR A 421 0.12 -25.49 31.26
N MET A 422 0.74 -26.55 30.73
CA MET A 422 1.27 -26.59 29.36
C MET A 422 0.14 -26.48 28.32
N TRP A 423 -0.97 -27.20 28.51
CA TRP A 423 -2.14 -27.10 27.63
C TRP A 423 -2.76 -25.68 27.65
N LEU A 424 -2.81 -25.02 28.80
CA LEU A 424 -3.27 -23.63 28.88
C LEU A 424 -2.34 -22.67 28.12
N ILE A 425 -1.02 -22.86 28.19
CA ILE A 425 -0.04 -22.07 27.41
C ILE A 425 -0.24 -22.29 25.90
N TYR A 426 -0.44 -23.54 25.47
CA TYR A 426 -0.75 -23.88 24.07
C TYR A 426 -2.05 -23.19 23.59
N ILE A 427 -3.12 -23.23 24.39
CA ILE A 427 -4.40 -22.59 24.07
C ILE A 427 -4.25 -21.07 23.97
N ILE A 428 -3.56 -20.43 24.93
CA ILE A 428 -3.25 -19.00 24.89
C ILE A 428 -2.44 -18.64 23.64
N GLY A 429 -1.40 -19.41 23.30
CA GLY A 429 -0.60 -19.19 22.09
C GLY A 429 -1.45 -19.16 20.82
N ASN A 430 -2.34 -20.15 20.66
CA ASN A 430 -3.28 -20.19 19.54
C ASN A 430 -4.30 -19.04 19.55
N SER A 431 -4.78 -18.61 20.73
CA SER A 431 -5.63 -17.41 20.83
C SER A 431 -4.89 -16.14 20.38
N LEU A 432 -3.61 -15.97 20.72
CA LEU A 432 -2.79 -14.84 20.28
C LEU A 432 -2.58 -14.84 18.75
N ILE A 433 -2.41 -16.01 18.12
CA ILE A 433 -2.38 -16.12 16.64
C ILE A 433 -3.69 -15.58 16.03
N ILE A 434 -4.86 -15.96 16.57
CA ILE A 434 -6.17 -15.45 16.08
C ILE A 434 -6.28 -13.94 16.27
N PHE A 435 -5.89 -13.42 17.45
CA PHE A 435 -5.91 -11.97 17.68
C PHE A 435 -4.97 -11.21 16.73
N SER A 436 -3.84 -11.80 16.31
CA SER A 436 -2.93 -11.15 15.35
C SER A 436 -3.61 -10.86 13.99
N GLU A 437 -4.54 -11.72 13.55
CA GLU A 437 -5.32 -11.50 12.33
C GLU A 437 -6.47 -10.50 12.56
N ILE A 438 -7.10 -10.50 13.74
CA ILE A 438 -8.14 -9.52 14.12
C ILE A 438 -7.58 -8.08 14.15
N PHE A 439 -6.30 -7.88 14.46
CA PHE A 439 -5.69 -6.55 14.49
C PHE A 439 -5.53 -5.88 13.09
N TYR A 440 -5.75 -6.61 11.99
CA TYR A 440 -5.76 -6.05 10.63
C TYR A 440 -7.05 -5.29 10.27
N TYR A 441 -8.13 -5.40 11.05
CA TYR A 441 -9.39 -4.70 10.78
C TYR A 441 -9.33 -3.21 11.15
N GLY A 442 -9.91 -2.34 10.31
CA GLY A 442 -9.86 -0.88 10.44
C GLY A 442 -8.51 -0.28 10.01
N ILE A 443 -8.43 1.05 9.94
CA ILE A 443 -7.23 1.82 9.54
C ILE A 443 -5.96 1.26 10.21
N LEU A 444 -4.91 1.01 9.41
CA LEU A 444 -3.64 0.47 9.90
C LEU A 444 -2.84 1.55 10.64
N SER A 445 -2.04 1.17 11.63
CA SER A 445 -1.22 2.12 12.40
C SER A 445 0.07 1.46 12.86
N VAL A 446 1.08 2.28 13.20
CA VAL A 446 2.37 1.78 13.73
C VAL A 446 2.15 0.88 14.96
N PHE A 447 1.24 1.26 15.86
CA PHE A 447 0.83 0.43 17.00
C PHE A 447 0.27 -0.94 16.55
N LYS A 448 -0.67 -0.96 15.58
CA LYS A 448 -1.17 -2.21 15.01
C LYS A 448 -0.06 -3.05 14.39
N CYS A 449 0.89 -2.46 13.67
CA CYS A 449 2.02 -3.20 13.09
C CYS A 449 2.86 -3.93 14.15
N HIS A 450 3.20 -3.28 15.27
CA HIS A 450 3.87 -3.95 16.39
C HIS A 450 3.00 -5.03 17.03
N MET A 451 1.71 -4.75 17.29
CA MET A 451 0.79 -5.71 17.91
C MET A 451 0.59 -6.96 17.03
N ILE A 452 0.39 -6.79 15.72
CA ILE A 452 0.28 -7.89 14.74
C ILE A 452 1.51 -8.80 14.82
N ASN A 453 2.72 -8.23 14.80
CA ASN A 453 3.94 -9.05 14.86
C ASN A 453 4.11 -9.71 16.24
N SER A 454 3.85 -8.99 17.33
CA SER A 454 4.02 -9.48 18.70
C SER A 454 3.04 -10.61 19.03
N LEU A 455 1.76 -10.44 18.72
CA LEU A 455 0.72 -11.44 18.94
C LEU A 455 1.01 -12.72 18.14
N ARG A 456 1.48 -12.58 16.90
CA ARG A 456 1.84 -13.72 16.04
C ARG A 456 3.08 -14.47 16.55
N THR A 457 4.18 -13.76 16.84
CA THR A 457 5.45 -14.38 17.25
C THR A 457 5.33 -15.05 18.63
N VAL A 458 4.80 -14.33 19.63
CA VAL A 458 4.51 -14.89 20.96
C VAL A 458 3.46 -16.02 20.87
N GLY A 459 2.51 -15.93 19.93
CA GLY A 459 1.53 -16.98 19.66
C GLY A 459 2.15 -18.29 19.18
N TYR A 460 3.03 -18.25 18.17
CA TYR A 460 3.77 -19.43 17.69
C TYR A 460 4.70 -20.00 18.77
N ILE A 461 5.44 -19.16 19.50
CA ILE A 461 6.28 -19.62 20.62
C ILE A 461 5.42 -20.29 21.72
N GLY A 462 4.26 -19.72 22.05
CA GLY A 462 3.31 -20.29 23.01
C GLY A 462 2.68 -21.62 22.57
N ASN A 463 2.49 -21.83 21.26
CA ASN A 463 2.07 -23.11 20.69
C ASN A 463 3.21 -24.16 20.79
N PHE A 464 4.41 -23.84 20.30
CA PHE A 464 5.50 -24.80 20.17
C PHE A 464 6.20 -25.16 21.50
N THR A 465 6.36 -24.21 22.42
CA THR A 465 7.15 -24.41 23.65
C THR A 465 6.64 -25.52 24.58
N PRO A 466 5.31 -25.69 24.80
CA PRO A 466 4.76 -26.84 25.53
C PRO A 466 5.21 -28.20 24.97
N ILE A 467 5.22 -28.34 23.64
CA ILE A 467 5.60 -29.58 22.93
C ILE A 467 7.11 -29.83 23.11
N LEU A 468 7.93 -28.82 22.81
CA LEU A 468 9.39 -28.86 23.01
C LEU A 468 9.76 -29.25 24.45
N CYS A 469 9.11 -28.62 25.43
CA CYS A 469 9.37 -28.84 26.85
C CYS A 469 9.11 -30.29 27.28
N GLN A 470 8.10 -30.96 26.72
CA GLN A 470 7.76 -32.34 27.10
C GLN A 470 8.64 -33.37 26.39
N LEU A 471 8.98 -33.16 25.12
CA LEU A 471 9.98 -33.98 24.40
C LEU A 471 11.34 -33.91 25.12
N LEU A 472 11.81 -32.71 25.47
CA LEU A 472 13.04 -32.53 26.27
C LEU A 472 13.02 -33.22 27.64
N ILE A 473 11.85 -33.58 28.19
CA ILE A 473 11.73 -34.39 29.41
C ILE A 473 11.79 -35.89 29.10
N LYS A 474 11.19 -36.33 27.99
CA LYS A 474 11.11 -37.74 27.56
C LYS A 474 12.28 -38.22 26.69
N PHE A 475 13.23 -37.32 26.40
CA PHE A 475 14.45 -37.59 25.65
C PHE A 475 15.15 -38.91 26.06
N PRO A 476 15.63 -39.75 25.12
CA PRO A 476 16.02 -41.13 25.44
C PRO A 476 17.27 -41.29 26.32
N ILE A 477 18.06 -40.21 26.52
CA ILE A 477 19.26 -40.21 27.38
C ILE A 477 19.01 -39.35 28.62
N ILE A 478 19.05 -39.97 29.80
CA ILE A 478 18.91 -39.30 31.08
C ILE A 478 20.06 -38.30 31.29
N ASN A 479 19.76 -37.01 31.19
CA ASN A 479 20.74 -35.93 31.33
C ASN A 479 20.30 -34.88 32.38
N LYS A 480 21.22 -33.99 32.75
CA LYS A 480 21.02 -32.97 33.79
C LYS A 480 19.94 -31.94 33.41
N TYR A 481 19.81 -31.60 32.13
CA TYR A 481 18.87 -30.59 31.65
C TYR A 481 17.44 -31.14 31.66
N SER A 482 17.19 -32.33 31.12
CA SER A 482 15.87 -32.99 31.18
C SER A 482 15.35 -33.11 32.62
N LYS A 483 16.19 -33.53 33.57
CA LYS A 483 15.84 -33.58 35.00
C LYS A 483 15.55 -32.22 35.64
N TRP A 484 16.20 -31.14 35.15
CA TRP A 484 15.88 -29.78 35.59
C TRP A 484 14.55 -29.28 35.00
N ILE A 485 14.35 -29.47 33.69
CA ILE A 485 13.11 -29.11 32.99
C ILE A 485 11.92 -29.85 33.59
N GLU A 486 12.06 -31.15 33.91
CA GLU A 486 11.02 -31.95 34.54
C GLU A 486 10.53 -31.36 35.88
N LYS A 487 11.46 -30.85 36.70
CA LYS A 487 11.16 -30.19 37.98
C LYS A 487 10.66 -28.75 37.80
N HIS A 488 11.03 -28.08 36.72
CA HIS A 488 10.81 -26.64 36.50
C HIS A 488 9.99 -26.32 35.23
N LYS A 489 9.09 -27.22 34.82
CA LYS A 489 8.33 -27.16 33.54
C LYS A 489 7.76 -25.79 33.20
N LEU A 490 7.07 -25.14 34.15
CA LEU A 490 6.46 -23.82 33.96
C LEU A 490 7.52 -22.72 33.77
N LEU A 491 8.61 -22.75 34.53
CA LEU A 491 9.71 -21.78 34.45
C LEU A 491 10.43 -21.87 33.10
N PHE A 492 10.65 -23.08 32.57
CA PHE A 492 11.19 -23.26 31.22
C PHE A 492 10.28 -22.63 30.15
N ASN A 493 8.97 -22.90 30.20
CA ASN A 493 8.02 -22.34 29.23
C ASN A 493 7.98 -20.81 29.29
N LEU A 494 7.89 -20.23 30.49
CA LEU A 494 7.89 -18.79 30.68
C LEU A 494 9.23 -18.14 30.25
N PHE A 495 10.36 -18.81 30.46
CA PHE A 495 11.67 -18.31 30.02
C PHE A 495 11.76 -18.20 28.48
N VAL A 496 11.40 -19.25 27.76
CA VAL A 496 11.39 -19.27 26.28
C VAL A 496 10.43 -18.21 25.72
N ILE A 497 9.23 -18.06 26.31
CA ILE A 497 8.28 -17.00 25.93
C ILE A 497 8.83 -15.60 26.26
N SER A 498 9.55 -15.42 27.38
CA SER A 498 10.09 -14.12 27.78
C SER A 498 11.17 -13.57 26.85
N ILE A 499 11.92 -14.44 26.16
CA ILE A 499 12.90 -14.05 25.14
C ILE A 499 12.20 -13.38 23.96
N GLU A 500 11.08 -13.94 23.50
CA GLU A 500 10.30 -13.37 22.40
C GLU A 500 9.60 -12.06 22.81
N ILE A 501 9.12 -11.96 24.06
CA ILE A 501 8.60 -10.71 24.61
C ILE A 501 9.70 -9.63 24.65
N LEU A 502 10.92 -9.97 25.04
CA LEU A 502 12.06 -9.06 25.05
C LEU A 502 12.40 -8.55 23.64
N PHE A 503 12.43 -9.41 22.62
CA PHE A 503 12.64 -8.98 21.23
C PHE A 503 11.51 -8.07 20.73
N ASN A 504 10.25 -8.33 21.08
CA ASN A 504 9.15 -7.45 20.73
C ASN A 504 9.25 -6.08 21.42
N ILE A 505 9.68 -6.01 22.69
CA ILE A 505 9.97 -4.74 23.38
C ILE A 505 11.12 -3.98 22.68
N LEU A 506 12.21 -4.67 22.33
CA LEU A 506 13.34 -4.07 21.61
C LEU A 506 12.94 -3.56 20.20
N SER A 507 11.96 -4.20 19.55
CA SER A 507 11.45 -3.75 18.24
C SER A 507 10.87 -2.33 18.28
N ILE A 508 10.32 -1.89 19.42
CA ILE A 508 9.69 -0.56 19.58
C ILE A 508 10.71 0.58 19.41
N ILE A 509 12.00 0.32 19.68
CA ILE A 509 13.10 1.26 19.46
C ILE A 509 13.29 1.59 17.97
N SER A 510 12.84 0.68 17.09
CA SER A 510 12.91 0.82 15.64
C SER A 510 11.51 0.68 15.02
N PRO A 511 10.64 1.68 15.18
CA PRO A 511 9.22 1.56 14.84
C PRO A 511 8.97 1.26 13.37
N TYR A 512 7.87 0.54 13.11
CA TYR A 512 7.35 0.37 11.75
C TYR A 512 7.01 1.73 11.13
N LYS A 513 7.21 1.84 9.82
CA LYS A 513 6.55 2.86 9.00
C LYS A 513 5.33 2.24 8.32
N LEU A 514 4.32 3.07 8.06
CA LEU A 514 3.33 2.76 7.04
C LEU A 514 3.95 3.07 5.67
N GLU A 515 3.65 2.22 4.70
CA GLU A 515 4.09 2.33 3.32
C GLU A 515 2.85 2.11 2.45
N ASP A 516 2.53 3.08 1.61
CA ASP A 516 1.27 3.10 0.88
C ASP A 516 1.46 2.46 -0.50
N ILE A 517 0.77 1.35 -0.71
CA ILE A 517 0.89 0.53 -1.91
C ILE A 517 -0.22 0.94 -2.88
N TYR A 518 0.17 1.65 -3.93
CA TYR A 518 -0.71 1.96 -5.06
C TYR A 518 -0.82 0.74 -5.98
N VAL A 519 -2.02 0.46 -6.50
CA VAL A 519 -2.30 -0.72 -7.34
C VAL A 519 -3.08 -0.27 -8.58
N GLU A 520 -2.59 -0.58 -9.77
CA GLU A 520 -3.17 -0.08 -11.03
C GLU A 520 -4.61 -0.56 -11.26
N ASP A 521 -4.86 -1.87 -11.15
CA ASP A 521 -6.19 -2.49 -11.24
C ASP A 521 -6.72 -2.87 -9.85
N GLY A 522 -6.60 -1.98 -8.85
CA GLY A 522 -6.96 -2.34 -7.47
C GLY A 522 -7.16 -1.20 -6.49
N GLN A 523 -7.50 -1.57 -5.27
CA GLN A 523 -7.62 -0.65 -4.13
C GLN A 523 -6.26 -0.46 -3.47
N ASN A 524 -5.81 0.79 -3.36
CA ASN A 524 -4.57 1.15 -2.64
C ASN A 524 -4.69 0.79 -1.15
N TYR A 525 -3.58 0.51 -0.48
CA TYR A 525 -3.59 0.05 0.92
C TYR A 525 -2.29 0.34 1.67
N ASN A 526 -2.37 0.60 2.99
CA ASN A 526 -1.17 0.70 3.83
C ASN A 526 -0.56 -0.70 4.08
N LYS A 527 0.76 -0.79 4.06
CA LYS A 527 1.56 -1.95 4.48
C LYS A 527 2.48 -1.58 5.65
N CYS A 528 2.74 -2.53 6.54
CA CYS A 528 3.73 -2.36 7.61
C CYS A 528 5.14 -2.62 7.05
N HIS A 529 5.99 -1.60 6.96
CA HIS A 529 7.37 -1.72 6.48
C HIS A 529 8.40 -1.34 7.56
N ILE A 530 9.56 -2.03 7.57
CA ILE A 530 10.69 -1.75 8.46
C ILE A 530 11.89 -1.30 7.63
N ASN A 531 12.01 0.01 7.42
CA ASN A 531 13.09 0.62 6.63
C ASN A 531 14.44 0.65 7.41
N ASN A 532 14.42 0.57 8.74
CA ASN A 532 15.65 0.57 9.56
C ASN A 532 16.31 -0.83 9.61
N PHE A 533 17.62 -0.88 9.37
CA PHE A 533 18.46 -2.08 9.51
C PHE A 533 18.29 -2.78 10.87
N ILE A 534 18.21 -2.02 11.98
CA ILE A 534 18.11 -2.58 13.33
C ILE A 534 16.78 -3.33 13.52
N GLY A 535 15.65 -2.74 13.09
CA GLY A 535 14.36 -3.41 13.16
C GLY A 535 14.26 -4.62 12.23
N ASN A 536 14.84 -4.53 11.03
CA ASN A 536 14.91 -5.65 10.08
C ASN A 536 15.76 -6.81 10.65
N LEU A 537 16.86 -6.49 11.36
CA LEU A 537 17.66 -7.46 12.09
C LEU A 537 16.86 -8.14 13.22
N PHE A 538 16.15 -7.38 14.06
CA PHE A 538 15.30 -7.96 15.11
C PHE A 538 14.19 -8.85 14.53
N TYR A 539 13.47 -8.38 13.50
CA TYR A 539 12.44 -9.17 12.82
C TYR A 539 13.01 -10.48 12.24
N ARG A 540 14.21 -10.47 11.66
CA ARG A 540 14.89 -11.69 11.22
C ARG A 540 15.24 -12.62 12.39
N ILE A 541 15.76 -12.08 13.50
CA ILE A 541 16.10 -12.85 14.70
C ILE A 541 14.87 -13.55 15.29
N GLN A 542 13.72 -12.87 15.41
CA GLN A 542 12.45 -13.46 15.88
C GLN A 542 12.02 -14.65 15.02
N ASN A 543 12.02 -14.49 13.69
CA ASN A 543 11.63 -15.58 12.78
C ASN A 543 12.64 -16.75 12.81
N ILE A 544 13.94 -16.47 12.94
CA ILE A 544 14.98 -17.50 13.13
C ILE A 544 14.81 -18.24 14.47
N TYR A 545 14.43 -17.53 15.54
CA TYR A 545 14.19 -18.12 16.86
C TYR A 545 13.02 -19.12 16.84
N ILE A 546 11.90 -18.74 16.21
CA ILE A 546 10.76 -19.62 15.97
C ILE A 546 11.18 -20.84 15.13
N LEU A 547 11.95 -20.63 14.05
CA LEU A 547 12.43 -21.70 13.17
C LEU A 547 13.36 -22.69 13.89
N ILE A 548 14.25 -22.23 14.78
CA ILE A 548 15.13 -23.09 15.58
C ILE A 548 14.31 -23.99 16.51
N ILE A 549 13.30 -23.44 17.19
CA ILE A 549 12.39 -24.19 18.07
C ILE A 549 11.60 -25.23 17.27
N TYR A 550 11.05 -24.84 16.12
CA TYR A 550 10.30 -25.72 15.22
C TYR A 550 11.16 -26.89 14.69
N ILE A 551 12.38 -26.62 14.22
CA ILE A 551 13.33 -27.66 13.78
C ILE A 551 13.73 -28.57 14.96
N GLY A 552 13.95 -28.01 16.15
CA GLY A 552 14.26 -28.77 17.36
C GLY A 552 13.16 -29.78 17.73
N ILE A 553 11.89 -29.38 17.62
CA ILE A 553 10.75 -30.29 17.84
C ILE A 553 10.74 -31.42 16.82
N ILE A 554 10.94 -31.13 15.53
CA ILE A 554 10.99 -32.17 14.48
C ILE A 554 12.15 -33.16 14.73
N PHE A 555 13.31 -32.66 15.14
CA PHE A 555 14.47 -33.50 15.47
C PHE A 555 14.22 -34.41 16.68
N LEU A 556 13.56 -33.91 17.72
CA LEU A 556 13.18 -34.71 18.89
C LEU A 556 12.09 -35.75 18.56
N ILE A 557 11.07 -35.36 17.80
CA ILE A 557 10.04 -36.28 17.24
C ILE A 557 10.68 -37.42 16.45
N PHE A 558 11.74 -37.14 15.67
CA PHE A 558 12.50 -38.17 14.98
C PHE A 558 13.29 -39.07 15.94
N LEU A 559 13.94 -38.53 16.98
CA LEU A 559 14.74 -39.32 17.93
C LEU A 559 13.89 -40.22 18.83
N GLU A 560 12.68 -39.80 19.20
CA GLU A 560 11.80 -40.52 20.14
C GLU A 560 10.81 -41.48 19.45
N TRP A 561 10.86 -41.58 18.11
CA TRP A 561 9.84 -42.19 17.23
C TRP A 561 9.32 -43.59 17.61
N ASN A 562 10.17 -44.44 18.20
CA ASN A 562 9.84 -45.83 18.56
C ASN A 562 9.66 -46.08 20.07
N ILE A 563 9.70 -45.04 20.91
CA ILE A 563 9.49 -45.17 22.37
C ILE A 563 8.03 -45.54 22.67
N GLN A 564 7.82 -46.66 23.36
CA GLN A 564 6.47 -47.21 23.60
C GLN A 564 5.53 -46.25 24.37
N GLU A 565 6.05 -45.53 25.37
CA GLU A 565 5.25 -44.59 26.19
C GLU A 565 4.68 -43.39 25.41
N THR A 566 5.35 -42.97 24.34
CA THR A 566 5.08 -41.70 23.64
C THR A 566 4.68 -41.90 22.17
N PHE A 567 4.81 -43.11 21.64
CA PHE A 567 4.55 -43.55 20.26
C PHE A 567 3.34 -42.90 19.56
N TYR A 568 2.17 -42.93 20.19
CA TYR A 568 0.94 -42.37 19.59
C TYR A 568 0.93 -40.85 19.59
N TYR A 569 1.39 -40.21 20.67
CA TYR A 569 1.50 -38.76 20.76
C TYR A 569 2.49 -38.21 19.73
N ILE A 570 3.67 -38.83 19.60
CA ILE A 570 4.71 -38.41 18.64
C ILE A 570 4.19 -38.46 17.20
N ARG A 571 3.38 -39.47 16.85
CA ARG A 571 2.75 -39.56 15.52
C ARG A 571 1.71 -38.47 15.28
N ILE A 572 0.93 -38.09 16.30
CA ILE A 572 -0.02 -36.96 16.21
C ILE A 572 0.76 -35.65 16.05
N PHE A 573 1.77 -35.40 16.88
CA PHE A 573 2.61 -34.20 16.79
C PHE A 573 3.38 -34.11 15.46
N PHE A 574 3.83 -35.24 14.89
CA PHE A 574 4.48 -35.25 13.57
C PHE A 574 3.54 -34.77 12.46
N VAL A 575 2.27 -35.20 12.47
CA VAL A 575 1.27 -34.72 11.50
C VAL A 575 0.94 -33.24 11.70
N VAL A 576 0.78 -32.79 12.95
CA VAL A 576 0.61 -31.37 13.29
C VAL A 576 1.78 -30.54 12.75
N MET A 577 3.03 -30.89 13.11
CA MET A 577 4.22 -30.16 12.67
C MET A 577 4.37 -30.10 11.14
N ILE A 578 3.95 -31.13 10.39
CA ILE A 578 3.91 -31.08 8.92
C ILE A 578 2.91 -30.03 8.42
N MET A 579 1.68 -30.01 8.97
CA MET A 579 0.66 -29.03 8.59
C MET A 579 1.09 -27.60 8.96
N ASP A 580 1.76 -27.44 10.09
CA ASP A 580 2.33 -26.18 10.57
C ASP A 580 3.38 -25.65 9.59
N GLY A 581 4.34 -26.51 9.17
CA GLY A 581 5.36 -26.16 8.20
C GLY A 581 4.80 -25.76 6.84
N LEU A 582 3.84 -26.54 6.31
CA LEU A 582 3.16 -26.20 5.05
C LEU A 582 2.44 -24.86 5.14
N SER A 583 1.75 -24.60 6.26
CA SER A 583 1.01 -23.36 6.49
C SER A 583 1.95 -22.15 6.59
N LEU A 584 3.07 -22.27 7.29
CA LEU A 584 4.10 -21.23 7.38
C LEU A 584 4.71 -20.92 6.00
N ILE A 585 5.04 -21.93 5.20
CA ILE A 585 5.58 -21.76 3.84
C ILE A 585 4.59 -21.00 2.95
N LEU A 586 3.30 -21.37 2.97
CA LEU A 586 2.26 -20.67 2.19
C LEU A 586 2.09 -19.21 2.63
N ILE A 587 2.19 -18.92 3.93
CA ILE A 587 2.11 -17.55 4.47
C ILE A 587 3.28 -16.69 4.00
N GLU A 588 4.50 -17.23 3.89
CA GLU A 588 5.64 -16.49 3.33
C GLU A 588 5.48 -16.23 1.81
N ILE A 589 4.99 -17.21 1.04
CA ILE A 589 4.71 -17.04 -0.40
C ILE A 589 3.69 -15.92 -0.65
N ILE A 590 2.64 -15.82 0.18
CA ILE A 590 1.62 -14.77 0.06
C ILE A 590 2.20 -13.36 0.29
N LYS A 591 3.29 -13.20 1.07
CA LYS A 591 3.94 -11.90 1.27
C LYS A 591 4.68 -11.38 0.02
N THR A 592 5.00 -12.26 -0.94
CA THR A 592 5.68 -11.90 -2.19
C THR A 592 4.72 -11.66 -3.37
N LEU A 593 3.41 -11.80 -3.16
CA LEU A 593 2.40 -11.57 -4.20
C LEU A 593 1.94 -10.10 -4.19
N ASN A 594 2.13 -9.40 -5.30
CA ASN A 594 1.55 -8.07 -5.53
C ASN A 594 0.17 -8.23 -6.18
N PHE A 595 -0.86 -8.39 -5.36
CA PHE A 595 -2.27 -8.49 -5.75
C PHE A 595 -3.14 -7.64 -4.81
N ASN A 596 -4.43 -7.51 -5.13
CA ASN A 596 -5.41 -6.80 -4.31
C ASN A 596 -5.37 -7.26 -2.84
N PHE A 597 -5.10 -6.32 -1.93
CA PHE A 597 -4.90 -6.55 -0.49
C PHE A 597 -6.06 -7.30 0.18
N LYS A 598 -7.31 -7.06 -0.23
CA LYS A 598 -8.49 -7.76 0.28
C LYS A 598 -8.40 -9.26 0.01
N ILE A 599 -7.91 -9.66 -1.16
CA ILE A 599 -7.72 -11.06 -1.56
C ILE A 599 -6.56 -11.67 -0.77
N LEU A 600 -5.40 -11.00 -0.71
CA LEU A 600 -4.23 -11.47 0.04
C LEU A 600 -4.54 -11.69 1.53
N TYR A 601 -5.26 -10.76 2.16
CA TYR A 601 -5.72 -10.88 3.54
C TYR A 601 -6.68 -12.07 3.72
N THR A 602 -7.66 -12.22 2.82
CA THR A 602 -8.64 -13.30 2.88
C THR A 602 -7.97 -14.68 2.78
N ILE A 603 -7.07 -14.88 1.82
CA ILE A 603 -6.34 -16.15 1.64
C ILE A 603 -5.48 -16.45 2.88
N ARG A 604 -4.72 -15.47 3.38
CA ARG A 604 -3.90 -15.65 4.60
C ARG A 604 -4.75 -16.05 5.81
N SER A 605 -5.88 -15.36 6.01
CA SER A 605 -6.82 -15.62 7.12
C SER A 605 -7.38 -17.05 7.03
N VAL A 606 -7.80 -17.49 5.84
CA VAL A 606 -8.31 -18.85 5.62
C VAL A 606 -7.24 -19.91 5.93
N ILE A 607 -5.99 -19.71 5.51
CA ILE A 607 -4.90 -20.65 5.81
C ILE A 607 -4.69 -20.76 7.32
N ILE A 608 -4.66 -19.63 8.05
CA ILE A 608 -4.48 -19.62 9.51
C ILE A 608 -5.67 -20.29 10.22
N ILE A 609 -6.91 -20.05 9.78
CA ILE A 609 -8.11 -20.73 10.30
C ILE A 609 -8.02 -22.25 10.09
N LEU A 610 -7.67 -22.70 8.88
CA LEU A 610 -7.54 -24.14 8.56
C LEU A 610 -6.42 -24.81 9.38
N PHE A 611 -5.26 -24.17 9.51
CA PHE A 611 -4.15 -24.59 10.37
C PHE A 611 -4.61 -24.77 11.82
N LEU A 612 -5.23 -23.76 12.42
CA LEU A 612 -5.69 -23.79 13.81
C LEU A 612 -6.74 -24.89 14.04
N LEU A 613 -7.75 -24.97 13.17
CA LEU A 613 -8.81 -25.98 13.29
C LEU A 613 -8.26 -27.40 13.11
N THR A 614 -7.35 -27.62 12.16
CA THR A 614 -6.67 -28.91 11.96
C THR A 614 -5.94 -29.34 13.23
N ASN A 615 -5.16 -28.43 13.84
CA ASN A 615 -4.39 -28.75 15.04
C ASN A 615 -5.27 -29.02 16.26
N GLN A 616 -6.40 -28.32 16.42
CA GLN A 616 -7.39 -28.64 17.45
C GLN A 616 -8.04 -30.01 17.20
N ILE A 617 -8.38 -30.35 15.94
CA ILE A 617 -8.95 -31.66 15.58
C ILE A 617 -7.96 -32.80 15.89
N TYR A 618 -6.67 -32.65 15.59
CA TYR A 618 -5.67 -33.69 15.87
C TYR A 618 -5.40 -33.86 17.37
N LEU A 619 -5.17 -32.76 18.10
CA LEU A 619 -4.75 -32.80 19.51
C LEU A 619 -5.89 -33.02 20.52
N PHE A 620 -7.12 -32.64 20.18
CA PHE A 620 -8.29 -32.83 21.06
C PHE A 620 -9.29 -33.84 20.53
N GLY A 621 -9.53 -33.90 19.21
CA GLY A 621 -10.49 -34.84 18.61
C GLY A 621 -9.90 -36.25 18.46
N ILE A 622 -8.91 -36.38 17.57
CA ILE A 622 -8.29 -37.67 17.20
C ILE A 622 -7.60 -38.32 18.41
N GLN A 623 -6.98 -37.52 19.28
CA GLN A 623 -6.35 -38.00 20.52
C GLN A 623 -7.33 -38.69 21.49
N ILE A 624 -8.60 -38.24 21.57
CA ILE A 624 -9.64 -38.94 22.33
C ILE A 624 -10.07 -40.22 21.62
N ILE A 625 -10.35 -40.13 20.31
CA ILE A 625 -10.85 -41.27 19.50
C ILE A 625 -9.85 -42.43 19.53
N PHE A 626 -8.56 -42.15 19.35
CA PHE A 626 -7.53 -43.20 19.26
C PHE A 626 -7.36 -43.95 20.59
N ASN A 627 -7.41 -43.25 21.73
CA ASN A 627 -7.29 -43.87 23.04
C ASN A 627 -8.53 -44.72 23.38
N ILE A 628 -9.75 -44.28 23.07
CA ILE A 628 -10.98 -45.08 23.24
C ILE A 628 -10.93 -46.39 22.42
N ILE A 629 -10.32 -46.36 21.23
CA ILE A 629 -10.12 -47.56 20.40
C ILE A 629 -9.07 -48.51 21.01
N ASN A 630 -8.07 -47.98 21.71
CA ASN A 630 -7.04 -48.79 22.39
C ASN A 630 -7.54 -49.39 23.71
N GLU A 631 -8.27 -48.64 24.54
CA GLU A 631 -8.87 -49.17 25.78
C GLU A 631 -9.75 -50.40 25.48
N LYS A 632 -10.60 -50.33 24.45
CA LYS A 632 -11.39 -51.49 23.99
C LYS A 632 -10.54 -52.69 23.58
N LYS A 633 -9.40 -52.48 22.91
CA LYS A 633 -8.49 -53.58 22.54
C LYS A 633 -7.84 -54.22 23.76
N GLU A 634 -7.55 -53.46 24.82
CA GLU A 634 -7.03 -54.02 26.06
C GLU A 634 -8.12 -54.75 26.86
N GLU A 635 -9.36 -54.26 26.86
CA GLU A 635 -10.52 -54.99 27.41
C GLU A 635 -10.75 -56.33 26.66
N ASP A 636 -10.79 -56.31 25.31
CA ASP A 636 -10.93 -57.51 24.47
C ASP A 636 -9.79 -58.52 24.73
N LEU A 637 -8.55 -58.05 24.93
CA LEU A 637 -7.40 -58.90 25.27
C LEU A 637 -7.43 -59.45 26.70
N LEU A 638 -8.09 -58.76 27.64
CA LEU A 638 -8.30 -59.23 29.01
C LEU A 638 -9.39 -60.29 29.08
N PHE A 639 -10.47 -60.17 28.31
CA PHE A 639 -11.54 -61.18 28.23
C PHE A 639 -11.03 -62.55 27.73
N ILE A 640 -9.94 -62.59 26.98
CA ILE A 640 -9.30 -63.83 26.49
C ILE A 640 -8.52 -64.57 27.61
N LYS A 641 -8.23 -63.94 28.75
CA LYS A 641 -7.41 -64.50 29.85
C LYS A 641 -8.21 -64.95 31.08
N VAL A 642 -9.15 -65.87 30.87
CA VAL A 642 -9.75 -66.67 31.96
C VAL A 642 -8.83 -67.88 32.26
N PRO A 643 -8.55 -68.25 33.53
CA PRO A 643 -7.40 -69.09 33.86
C PRO A 643 -7.56 -70.59 33.51
N LEU A 644 -6.64 -71.12 32.70
CA LEU A 644 -6.41 -72.57 32.55
C LEU A 644 -5.68 -73.12 33.78
N SER A 645 -6.42 -73.45 34.84
CA SER A 645 -5.94 -74.27 35.96
C SER A 645 -6.75 -75.55 36.16
N THR A 646 -7.58 -75.90 35.17
CA THR A 646 -8.43 -77.10 35.12
C THR A 646 -8.36 -77.67 33.70
N ILE A 647 -8.58 -78.98 33.55
CA ILE A 647 -8.36 -79.74 32.30
C ILE A 647 -6.86 -79.88 31.97
N ASN A 648 -6.18 -80.76 32.69
CA ASN A 648 -4.92 -81.36 32.21
C ASN A 648 -4.83 -82.83 32.64
N GLN A 649 -5.78 -83.64 32.15
CA GLN A 649 -5.84 -85.09 32.35
C GLN A 649 -6.59 -85.75 31.19
N CYS A 650 -5.87 -86.13 30.12
CA CYS A 650 -5.98 -87.43 29.42
C CYS A 650 -5.21 -87.44 28.08
N ALA A 651 -4.98 -88.67 27.58
CA ALA A 651 -4.68 -89.02 26.20
C ALA A 651 -3.45 -88.37 25.52
N THR A 652 -2.34 -89.09 25.63
CA THR A 652 -1.20 -89.06 24.71
C THR A 652 -1.56 -89.46 23.27
N SER A 653 -0.56 -89.30 22.39
CA SER A 653 -0.19 -90.18 21.27
C SER A 653 -0.93 -90.12 19.92
N THR A 654 -0.13 -90.34 18.86
CA THR A 654 -0.47 -90.79 17.49
C THR A 654 -1.34 -89.89 16.59
N THR A 655 -1.09 -89.70 15.29
CA THR A 655 0.13 -89.71 14.41
C THR A 655 -0.38 -89.45 12.99
N ASN A 656 0.35 -88.66 12.18
CA ASN A 656 0.28 -88.67 10.71
C ASN A 656 -1.09 -88.25 10.11
N GLU A 657 -1.26 -87.99 8.79
CA GLU A 657 -0.31 -88.13 7.68
C GLU A 657 -0.45 -87.01 6.62
N SER A 658 0.57 -86.94 5.76
CA SER A 658 0.75 -86.17 4.52
C SER A 658 -0.52 -85.70 3.74
N SER A 659 -0.47 -84.62 2.95
CA SER A 659 0.34 -84.66 1.71
C SER A 659 0.46 -83.33 0.93
N ILE A 660 1.66 -83.12 0.34
CA ILE A 660 1.94 -82.79 -1.09
C ILE A 660 1.13 -81.65 -1.72
N SER A 661 1.68 -80.58 -2.31
CA SER A 661 3.06 -80.06 -2.50
C SER A 661 2.96 -78.59 -3.02
N HIS A 662 3.92 -77.82 -3.54
CA HIS A 662 5.34 -77.94 -3.98
C HIS A 662 5.92 -76.46 -4.02
N GLN A 663 7.15 -76.08 -4.37
CA GLN A 663 8.39 -76.74 -4.86
C GLN A 663 9.62 -75.85 -4.51
N SER A 664 10.83 -76.44 -4.48
CA SER A 664 12.19 -75.91 -4.79
C SER A 664 12.56 -74.40 -4.82
N ASN A 665 13.77 -73.94 -4.47
CA ASN A 665 15.00 -74.56 -3.90
C ASN A 665 15.96 -73.42 -3.40
N ILE A 666 16.80 -73.60 -2.35
CA ILE A 666 18.27 -73.90 -2.35
C ILE A 666 19.08 -72.89 -3.22
N SER A 667 20.15 -72.19 -2.76
CA SER A 667 21.30 -72.65 -1.93
C SER A 667 21.94 -71.61 -0.98
N SER A 668 22.81 -72.18 -0.14
CA SER A 668 24.03 -71.70 0.55
C SER A 668 24.98 -70.76 -0.27
N ASP A 669 26.04 -70.13 0.25
CA ASP A 669 27.04 -70.65 1.22
C ASP A 669 27.82 -69.60 2.05
N LYS A 670 28.91 -70.02 2.70
CA LYS A 670 29.67 -69.34 3.78
C LYS A 670 30.68 -68.27 3.32
N ASN A 671 30.96 -67.36 4.27
CA ASN A 671 32.23 -66.66 4.57
C ASN A 671 33.25 -66.39 3.44
N ASP A 672 33.64 -65.11 3.28
CA ASP A 672 35.03 -64.73 3.57
C ASP A 672 35.17 -63.27 4.06
N LYS A 673 36.36 -62.90 4.53
CA LYS A 673 36.70 -61.59 5.13
C LYS A 673 37.21 -60.61 4.08
N SER A 674 36.74 -59.35 4.16
CA SER A 674 37.54 -58.20 3.73
C SER A 674 37.48 -57.08 4.79
N LYS A 675 38.60 -56.40 5.01
CA LYS A 675 38.71 -55.20 5.87
C LYS A 675 38.79 -53.97 4.98
N THR A 676 37.78 -53.10 5.03
CA THR A 676 37.82 -51.79 4.36
C THR A 676 37.20 -50.71 5.26
N SER A 677 38.08 -49.90 5.86
CA SER A 677 37.84 -48.51 6.30
C SER A 677 36.44 -48.15 6.83
N GLN A 678 36.10 -48.58 8.05
CA GLN A 678 35.02 -47.96 8.84
C GLN A 678 35.47 -46.59 9.40
N THR A 679 35.46 -45.57 8.55
CA THR A 679 35.63 -44.15 8.92
C THR A 679 34.41 -43.31 8.52
N THR A 680 33.22 -43.90 8.59
CA THR A 680 31.91 -43.24 8.40
C THR A 680 31.21 -42.97 9.73
N ASN A 681 31.52 -41.82 10.32
CA ASN A 681 30.75 -41.11 11.35
C ASN A 681 30.15 -41.92 12.52
N LYS A 682 30.92 -42.01 13.61
CA LYS A 682 30.44 -42.43 14.96
C LYS A 682 29.22 -41.64 15.49
N ARG A 683 28.88 -40.48 14.90
CA ARG A 683 27.70 -39.68 15.27
C ARG A 683 26.40 -40.18 14.61
N THR A 684 26.42 -40.57 13.33
CA THR A 684 25.21 -41.07 12.65
C THR A 684 24.76 -42.41 13.21
N SER A 685 25.68 -43.26 13.66
CA SER A 685 25.35 -44.50 14.38
C SER A 685 24.59 -44.26 15.70
N ILE A 686 24.87 -43.16 16.41
CA ILE A 686 24.19 -42.82 17.68
C ILE A 686 22.79 -42.27 17.42
N VAL A 687 22.62 -41.41 16.41
CA VAL A 687 21.29 -40.87 16.04
C VAL A 687 20.35 -41.99 15.60
N LEU A 688 20.84 -42.94 14.78
CA LEU A 688 20.06 -44.10 14.35
C LEU A 688 19.75 -45.09 15.48
N SER A 689 20.65 -45.27 16.46
CA SER A 689 20.38 -46.15 17.59
C SER A 689 19.42 -45.55 18.64
N LEU A 690 19.38 -44.21 18.75
CA LEU A 690 18.35 -43.51 19.53
C LEU A 690 16.98 -43.62 18.87
N HIS A 691 16.88 -43.34 17.56
CA HIS A 691 15.63 -43.51 16.78
C HIS A 691 15.06 -44.93 16.92
N ASN A 692 15.92 -45.96 16.90
CA ASN A 692 15.53 -47.37 17.05
C ASN A 692 15.34 -47.83 18.51
N SER A 693 15.42 -46.93 19.50
CA SER A 693 15.23 -47.30 20.91
C SER A 693 13.75 -47.46 21.26
N VAL A 694 13.42 -48.53 21.99
CA VAL A 694 12.04 -48.93 22.29
C VAL A 694 11.63 -48.55 23.72
N ASN A 695 12.55 -48.73 24.68
CA ASN A 695 12.36 -48.44 26.11
C ASN A 695 13.52 -47.60 26.65
N ILE A 696 13.22 -46.54 27.41
CA ILE A 696 14.21 -45.60 27.97
C ILE A 696 15.27 -46.34 28.80
N GLU A 697 14.87 -47.28 29.67
CA GLU A 697 15.80 -48.05 30.52
C GLU A 697 16.77 -48.98 29.76
N THR A 698 16.42 -49.39 28.53
CA THR A 698 17.26 -50.37 27.81
C THR A 698 18.58 -49.77 27.32
N TYR A 699 18.65 -48.45 27.14
CA TYR A 699 19.83 -47.78 26.62
C TYR A 699 20.95 -47.65 27.65
N ASP A 700 20.63 -47.47 28.94
CA ASP A 700 21.64 -47.46 30.02
C ASP A 700 22.37 -48.82 30.12
N LYS A 701 21.69 -49.94 29.84
CA LYS A 701 22.33 -51.27 29.76
C LYS A 701 23.27 -51.40 28.56
N ILE A 702 22.97 -50.73 27.45
CA ILE A 702 23.82 -50.69 26.25
C ILE A 702 25.06 -49.82 26.47
N ILE A 703 24.93 -48.68 27.16
CA ILE A 703 26.06 -47.82 27.52
C ILE A 703 26.98 -48.50 28.55
N ASN A 704 26.42 -49.10 29.62
CA ASN A 704 27.21 -49.75 30.66
C ASN A 704 27.93 -51.03 30.19
N ASN A 705 27.47 -51.70 29.12
CA ASN A 705 28.24 -52.79 28.49
C ASN A 705 29.40 -52.28 27.61
N ASN A 706 29.47 -50.97 27.30
CA ASN A 706 30.52 -50.35 26.49
C ASN A 706 31.46 -49.44 27.31
N SER A 707 31.24 -49.27 28.62
CA SER A 707 31.87 -48.24 29.45
C SER A 707 33.30 -48.55 29.95
N ASN A 708 33.93 -49.64 29.48
CA ASN A 708 35.34 -49.99 29.79
C ASN A 708 36.40 -49.03 29.16
N ASN A 709 36.02 -47.83 28.72
CA ASN A 709 36.93 -46.80 28.21
C ASN A 709 36.52 -45.40 28.68
N ASN A 710 37.33 -44.80 29.57
CA ASN A 710 37.06 -43.54 30.29
C ASN A 710 37.08 -42.24 29.45
N SER A 711 36.88 -42.31 28.13
CA SER A 711 36.95 -41.15 27.21
C SER A 711 35.59 -40.65 26.70
N ILE A 712 34.48 -41.33 27.03
CA ILE A 712 33.17 -41.08 26.42
C ILE A 712 32.46 -39.85 27.02
N ASN A 713 32.59 -39.61 28.33
CA ASN A 713 31.78 -38.61 29.05
C ASN A 713 31.96 -37.15 28.57
N ASN A 714 33.15 -36.75 28.11
CA ASN A 714 33.41 -35.34 27.78
C ASN A 714 32.90 -34.90 26.40
N ASN A 715 32.66 -35.84 25.48
CA ASN A 715 32.26 -35.51 24.10
C ASN A 715 30.74 -35.46 23.87
N PHE A 716 29.92 -35.89 24.85
CA PHE A 716 28.46 -35.85 24.75
C PHE A 716 27.86 -34.46 25.01
N TYR A 717 28.57 -33.59 25.75
CA TYR A 717 28.12 -32.22 26.10
C TYR A 717 28.10 -31.23 24.92
N TYR A 718 28.47 -31.66 23.71
CA TYR A 718 28.49 -30.85 22.48
C TYR A 718 27.45 -31.29 21.44
N ILE A 719 26.39 -32.00 21.88
CA ILE A 719 25.26 -32.47 21.05
C ILE A 719 23.91 -31.98 21.62
N ILE A 720 23.92 -31.35 22.81
CA ILE A 720 22.83 -30.61 23.45
C ILE A 720 23.19 -29.13 23.39
#